data_AF-A0A7U3VNS1-F1
#
_entry.id   AF-A0A7U3VNS1-F1
#
_cell.length_a   1.000
_cell.length_b   1.000
_cell.length_c   1.000
_cell.angle_alpha   90.00
_cell.angle_beta   90.00
_cell.angle_gamma   90.00
#
_symmetry.space_group_name_H-M   'P 1'
#
loop_
_entity.id
_entity.type
_entity.pdbx_description
1 polymer ?
#
loop_
_entity_poly.entity_id
_entity_poly.type
_entity_poly.pdbx_seq_one_letter_code
_entity_poly.pdbx_strand_id
1 'polypeptide(L)'
;MGEFSGIDPDGLQKMTSSFKGDKDHLRSTATSYKSQFAAKGLDTSSLTQLVGICGWLDDQMPMLTRRYHLAIAADKPYPDHKGMVSVDDGMVNTTAQSQKDGKALADKYNDALKKGDDPSEDLFADLSAHADDPDYLKAFYQQLGPQNLMILTNDMSDDNMYSRYGDHPDEAKHDRDVIAKTFGTFTKVAYEGQSAKQKQASWDKWFDKFKDPRGVFRADYLTGLLPGGSQDKDYLVALGDRVFDEDPSKNGSEFMNSSGLEKGVFADDHYTQLFDAMAKNPEASGEWMDHNYDTLQTIIYPHGPWDLGQPPARAQAFADLMSAGTIDLKKTNRPLAEKLTARIMMDNYRHQSGDASKIHPYDPIDVYYGKLVTANWSDMVYGITSPNGNTLWGADATSGGFTEKMSQWDQKAFLAGQDPNRPGLEVGAPLWQALLNESARNPTVAGQESALFDAFRTQITNEVGSAQKDTTEHAQDYRAMQRGLMMKAYSSAFEYAKGSIETDADDWAESVNSARTAMIGEATKLAEGVATGGTSAILDLGTEKATELGGTATDLLTDYIASKVAVSPEDAPGLAAKYKQINDSELDVSWQHEYQSEANAQLTGGGFSTDVTAPVTIHPRNGPAKTYTGDPKGYIKAPADNFLTSGGTVMDIDKMTPRQRTAYTNWLMDPAVVNHVDSRGFTQGQQFQHLAE
;
A
#
# COMPACT_ATOMS: atom_id res chain seq x y z
N MET A 1 6.05 30.57 -27.90
CA MET A 1 6.44 29.28 -27.32
C MET A 1 6.95 29.60 -25.92
N GLY A 2 6.33 29.06 -24.88
CA GLY A 2 6.89 29.20 -23.52
C GLY A 2 8.18 28.40 -23.42
N GLU A 3 9.18 28.91 -22.70
CA GLU A 3 10.37 28.12 -22.36
C GLU A 3 9.96 26.98 -21.43
N PHE A 4 10.41 25.76 -21.74
CA PHE A 4 10.19 24.58 -20.90
C PHE A 4 11.17 24.61 -19.72
N SER A 5 10.66 24.62 -18.50
CA SER A 5 11.46 24.52 -17.25
C SER A 5 10.90 23.44 -16.32
N GLY A 6 10.83 22.20 -16.84
CA GLY A 6 10.45 21.02 -16.08
C GLY A 6 11.68 20.27 -15.58
N ILE A 7 11.71 19.91 -14.29
CA ILE A 7 12.75 19.10 -13.66
C ILE A 7 12.13 17.81 -13.13
N ASP A 8 12.73 16.66 -13.42
CA ASP A 8 12.50 15.40 -12.71
C ASP A 8 13.44 15.38 -11.48
N PRO A 9 12.92 15.54 -10.24
CA PRO A 9 13.76 15.63 -9.05
C PRO A 9 14.58 14.35 -8.80
N ASP A 10 14.01 13.17 -9.05
CA ASP A 10 14.68 11.89 -8.86
C ASP A 10 15.80 11.70 -9.89
N GLY A 11 15.53 12.05 -11.14
CA GLY A 11 16.52 12.05 -12.22
C GLY A 11 17.69 12.98 -11.91
N LEU A 12 17.39 14.20 -11.45
CA LEU A 12 18.40 15.19 -11.08
C LEU A 12 19.21 14.75 -9.86
N GLN A 13 18.58 14.15 -8.84
CA GLN A 13 19.26 13.61 -7.66
C GLN A 13 20.25 12.50 -8.04
N LYS A 14 19.81 11.55 -8.89
CA LYS A 14 20.66 10.45 -9.38
C LYS A 14 21.86 10.99 -10.16
N MET A 15 21.62 11.93 -11.06
CA MET A 15 22.69 12.58 -11.85
C MET A 15 23.69 13.30 -10.94
N THR A 16 23.22 14.17 -10.03
CA THR A 16 24.08 14.94 -9.12
C THR A 16 24.88 14.05 -8.16
N SER A 17 24.27 12.96 -7.68
CA SER A 17 24.94 11.98 -6.81
C SER A 17 26.05 11.22 -7.56
N SER A 18 25.77 10.75 -8.78
CA SER A 18 26.79 10.12 -9.66
C SER A 18 27.91 11.10 -9.96
N PHE A 19 27.60 12.33 -10.38
CA PHE A 19 28.61 13.35 -10.67
C PHE A 19 29.51 13.61 -9.46
N LYS A 20 28.97 13.71 -8.25
CA LYS A 20 29.76 13.94 -7.05
C LYS A 20 30.77 12.81 -6.81
N GLY A 21 30.33 11.55 -6.89
CA GLY A 21 31.20 10.38 -6.69
C GLY A 21 32.22 10.16 -7.81
N ASP A 22 31.75 10.17 -9.06
CA ASP A 22 32.56 9.84 -10.23
C ASP A 22 33.61 10.90 -10.52
N LYS A 23 33.29 12.19 -10.31
CA LYS A 23 34.22 13.30 -10.51
C LYS A 23 35.40 13.23 -9.54
N ASP A 24 35.17 12.92 -8.26
CA ASP A 24 36.26 12.83 -7.27
C ASP A 24 37.19 11.65 -7.58
N HIS A 25 36.61 10.51 -7.97
CA HIS A 25 37.37 9.35 -8.42
C HIS A 25 38.18 9.63 -9.70
N LEU A 26 37.55 10.26 -10.70
CA LEU A 26 38.18 10.63 -11.97
C LEU A 26 39.30 11.63 -11.76
N ARG A 27 39.08 12.68 -10.95
CA ARG A 27 40.09 13.69 -10.62
C ARG A 27 41.31 13.05 -9.95
N SER A 28 41.08 12.21 -8.94
CA SER A 28 42.15 11.52 -8.23
C SER A 28 42.99 10.65 -9.17
N THR A 29 42.31 9.84 -9.99
CA THR A 29 42.93 8.94 -10.97
C THR A 29 43.70 9.71 -12.05
N ALA A 30 43.09 10.75 -12.63
CA ALA A 30 43.71 11.57 -13.65
C ALA A 30 44.93 12.33 -13.12
N THR A 31 44.87 12.83 -11.87
CA THR A 31 45.99 13.53 -11.21
C THR A 31 47.15 12.57 -10.94
N SER A 32 46.86 11.34 -10.51
CA SER A 32 47.86 10.29 -10.32
C SER A 32 48.57 9.93 -11.62
N TYR A 33 47.82 9.63 -12.69
CA TYR A 33 48.41 9.32 -13.99
C TYR A 33 49.16 10.51 -14.59
N LYS A 34 48.65 11.73 -14.41
CA LYS A 34 49.32 12.94 -14.89
C LYS A 34 50.71 13.07 -14.28
N SER A 35 50.83 12.80 -12.98
CA SER A 35 52.11 12.83 -12.28
C SER A 35 53.09 11.77 -12.79
N GLN A 36 52.59 10.56 -13.05
CA GLN A 36 53.39 9.45 -13.60
C GLN A 36 53.87 9.74 -15.03
N PHE A 37 52.99 10.28 -15.88
CA PHE A 37 53.30 10.63 -17.26
C PHE A 37 54.32 11.76 -17.32
N ALA A 38 54.13 12.80 -16.50
CA ALA A 38 55.07 13.91 -16.38
C ALA A 38 56.47 13.42 -15.94
N ALA A 39 56.55 12.50 -14.98
CA ALA A 39 57.82 11.92 -14.53
C ALA A 39 58.56 11.12 -15.62
N LYS A 40 57.86 10.68 -16.66
CA LYS A 40 58.42 9.96 -17.82
C LYS A 40 58.57 10.84 -19.07
N GLY A 41 58.27 12.14 -18.98
CA GLY A 41 58.31 13.05 -20.13
C GLY A 41 57.24 12.77 -21.19
N LEU A 42 56.14 12.09 -20.81
CA LEU A 42 55.00 11.82 -21.69
C LEU A 42 54.02 12.99 -21.71
N ASP A 43 53.24 13.13 -22.78
CA ASP A 43 52.20 14.16 -22.89
C ASP A 43 51.11 13.99 -21.82
N THR A 44 50.74 15.09 -21.16
CA THR A 44 49.73 15.14 -20.08
C THR A 44 48.51 15.98 -20.45
N SER A 45 48.39 16.41 -21.70
CA SER A 45 47.34 17.30 -22.19
C SER A 45 45.93 16.76 -21.92
N SER A 46 45.64 15.51 -22.33
CA SER A 46 44.33 14.87 -22.12
C SER A 46 43.99 14.70 -20.64
N LEU A 47 44.96 14.33 -19.80
CA LEU A 47 44.75 14.20 -18.35
C LEU A 47 44.48 15.57 -17.69
N THR A 48 45.11 16.63 -18.20
CA THR A 48 44.84 18.00 -17.76
C THR A 48 43.43 18.44 -18.15
N GLN A 49 42.96 18.07 -19.35
CA GLN A 49 41.58 18.31 -19.77
C GLN A 49 40.58 17.59 -18.87
N LEU A 50 40.83 16.32 -18.50
CA LEU A 50 39.97 15.59 -17.57
C LEU A 50 39.89 16.28 -16.20
N VAL A 51 41.02 16.72 -15.64
CA VAL A 51 41.04 17.50 -14.38
C VAL A 51 40.26 18.81 -14.55
N GLY A 52 40.38 19.47 -15.72
CA GLY A 52 39.61 20.67 -16.06
C GLY A 52 38.10 20.44 -16.11
N ILE A 53 37.64 19.34 -16.71
CA ILE A 53 36.22 18.93 -16.73
C ILE A 53 35.73 18.70 -15.30
N CYS A 54 36.53 18.04 -14.46
CA CYS A 54 36.18 17.89 -13.05
C CYS A 54 36.06 19.26 -12.34
N GLY A 55 36.93 20.22 -12.65
CA GLY A 55 36.83 21.59 -12.14
C GLY A 55 35.55 22.29 -12.59
N TRP A 56 35.20 22.19 -13.87
CA TRP A 56 33.92 22.71 -14.36
C TRP A 56 32.72 22.06 -13.67
N LEU A 57 32.77 20.76 -13.38
CA LEU A 57 31.72 20.09 -12.61
C LEU A 57 31.60 20.66 -11.19
N ASP A 58 32.70 21.00 -10.50
CA ASP A 58 32.64 21.68 -9.20
C ASP A 58 31.87 23.01 -9.30
N ASP A 59 32.08 23.75 -10.39
CA ASP A 59 31.42 25.04 -10.61
C ASP A 59 29.92 24.88 -10.89
N GLN A 60 29.49 23.77 -11.51
CA GLN A 60 28.07 23.53 -11.82
C GLN A 60 27.29 22.92 -10.65
N MET A 61 27.94 22.15 -9.78
CA MET A 61 27.25 21.42 -8.70
C MET A 61 26.38 22.31 -7.81
N PRO A 62 26.83 23.49 -7.34
CA PRO A 62 25.99 24.36 -6.51
C PRO A 62 24.66 24.74 -7.18
N MET A 63 24.70 25.07 -8.48
CA MET A 63 23.52 25.41 -9.26
C MET A 63 22.58 24.21 -9.44
N LEU A 64 23.14 23.03 -9.72
CA LEU A 64 22.36 21.80 -9.86
C LEU A 64 21.71 21.38 -8.53
N THR A 65 22.44 21.52 -7.43
CA THR A 65 21.92 21.30 -6.08
C THR A 65 20.80 22.28 -5.76
N ARG A 66 20.95 23.58 -6.08
CA ARG A 66 19.88 24.57 -5.92
C ARG A 66 18.63 24.22 -6.74
N ARG A 67 18.81 23.86 -8.01
CA ARG A 67 17.70 23.39 -8.87
C ARG A 67 17.00 22.18 -8.28
N TYR A 68 17.77 21.23 -7.75
CA TYR A 68 17.23 20.06 -7.07
C TYR A 68 16.43 20.46 -5.84
N HIS A 69 16.94 21.35 -4.98
CA HIS A 69 16.21 21.83 -3.79
C HIS A 69 14.89 22.48 -4.17
N LEU A 70 14.91 23.41 -5.12
CA LEU A 70 13.70 24.07 -5.63
C LEU A 70 12.72 23.04 -6.20
N ALA A 71 13.21 22.02 -6.90
CA ALA A 71 12.36 20.98 -7.45
C ALA A 71 11.70 20.12 -6.36
N ILE A 72 12.43 19.64 -5.36
CA ILE A 72 11.82 18.83 -4.29
C ILE A 72 10.92 19.65 -3.35
N ALA A 73 11.14 20.95 -3.24
CA ALA A 73 10.26 21.85 -2.50
C ALA A 73 9.00 22.25 -3.30
N ALA A 74 9.02 22.12 -4.63
CA ALA A 74 7.92 22.55 -5.47
C ALA A 74 6.73 21.59 -5.41
N ASP A 75 5.59 22.09 -4.96
CA ASP A 75 4.30 21.38 -5.04
C ASP A 75 3.58 21.62 -6.39
N LYS A 76 4.32 22.06 -7.42
CA LYS A 76 3.78 22.45 -8.74
C LYS A 76 4.17 21.42 -9.81
N PRO A 77 3.35 20.38 -10.05
CA PRO A 77 3.60 19.45 -11.12
C PRO A 77 3.62 20.19 -12.46
N TYR A 78 4.52 19.77 -13.35
CA TYR A 78 4.62 20.34 -14.68
C TYR A 78 3.45 19.82 -15.53
N PRO A 79 2.65 20.70 -16.17
CA PRO A 79 1.51 20.26 -16.98
C PRO A 79 1.93 19.24 -18.04
N ASP A 80 1.14 18.17 -18.20
CA ASP A 80 1.34 17.11 -19.21
C ASP A 80 2.63 16.26 -19.08
N HIS A 81 3.42 16.43 -18.01
CA HIS A 81 4.66 15.68 -17.79
C HIS A 81 4.69 15.01 -16.40
N LYS A 82 4.31 13.73 -16.35
CA LYS A 82 4.30 12.93 -15.11
C LYS A 82 5.69 12.90 -14.46
N GLY A 83 5.76 13.22 -13.16
CA GLY A 83 6.99 13.20 -12.36
C GLY A 83 7.90 14.43 -12.51
N MET A 84 7.54 15.39 -13.37
CA MET A 84 8.28 16.65 -13.50
C MET A 84 7.61 17.77 -12.71
N VAL A 85 8.42 18.71 -12.22
CA VAL A 85 7.98 19.90 -11.50
C VAL A 85 8.52 21.17 -12.17
N SER A 86 7.78 22.26 -12.06
CA SER A 86 8.25 23.57 -12.54
C SER A 86 9.11 24.25 -11.48
N VAL A 87 10.28 24.75 -11.89
CA VAL A 87 11.19 25.50 -11.02
C VAL A 87 11.28 26.97 -11.45
N ASP A 88 11.36 27.87 -10.48
CA ASP A 88 11.68 29.28 -10.74
C ASP A 88 13.19 29.44 -11.01
N ASP A 89 13.57 29.51 -12.28
CA ASP A 89 14.96 29.70 -12.70
C ASP A 89 15.57 31.03 -12.15
N GLY A 90 14.74 32.01 -11.77
CA GLY A 90 15.19 33.24 -11.11
C GLY A 90 15.83 33.01 -9.74
N MET A 91 15.45 31.92 -9.06
CA MET A 91 15.96 31.54 -7.73
C MET A 91 17.24 30.70 -7.77
N VAL A 92 17.70 30.30 -8.96
CA VAL A 92 18.82 29.35 -9.09
C VAL A 92 20.16 29.96 -8.67
N ASN A 93 20.34 31.27 -8.79
CA ASN A 93 21.58 31.97 -8.45
C ASN A 93 21.54 32.69 -7.10
N THR A 94 20.53 32.43 -6.26
CA THR A 94 20.32 33.15 -4.99
C THR A 94 20.78 32.38 -3.75
N THR A 95 21.26 31.13 -3.88
CA THR A 95 21.58 30.23 -2.75
C THR A 95 22.35 30.88 -1.61
N ALA A 96 23.45 31.60 -1.90
CA ALA A 96 24.28 32.22 -0.86
C ALA A 96 23.53 33.34 -0.10
N GLN A 97 22.69 34.10 -0.80
CA GLN A 97 21.87 35.14 -0.21
C GLN A 97 20.73 34.52 0.61
N SER A 98 20.00 33.55 0.06
CA SER A 98 18.96 32.80 0.77
C SER A 98 19.47 32.20 2.08
N GLN A 99 20.63 31.54 2.06
CA GLN A 99 21.23 30.96 3.25
C GLN A 99 21.64 32.00 4.29
N LYS A 100 22.13 33.17 3.85
CA LYS A 100 22.52 34.26 4.73
C LYS A 100 21.29 34.87 5.42
N ASP A 101 20.23 35.09 4.66
CA ASP A 101 19.00 35.73 5.16
C ASP A 101 18.25 34.80 6.12
N GLY A 102 18.13 33.51 5.77
CA GLY A 102 17.54 32.51 6.67
C GLY A 102 18.29 32.39 8.01
N LYS A 103 19.63 32.42 8.00
CA LYS A 103 20.42 32.46 9.24
C LYS A 103 20.18 33.74 10.04
N ALA A 104 20.13 34.89 9.37
CA ALA A 104 19.90 36.16 10.02
C ALA A 104 18.52 36.21 10.71
N LEU A 105 17.48 35.66 10.08
CA LEU A 105 16.16 35.53 10.70
C LEU A 105 16.19 34.63 11.95
N ALA A 106 16.86 33.47 11.86
CA ALA A 106 17.02 32.57 13.00
C ALA A 106 17.79 33.23 14.15
N ASP A 107 18.85 33.98 13.86
CA ASP A 107 19.60 34.73 14.86
C ASP A 107 18.76 35.84 15.52
N LYS A 108 17.97 36.58 14.73
CA LYS A 108 17.02 37.59 15.24
C LYS A 108 16.04 36.95 16.24
N TYR A 109 15.48 35.79 15.90
CA TYR A 109 14.56 35.08 16.77
C TYR A 109 15.24 34.49 18.02
N ASN A 110 16.42 33.88 17.86
CA ASN A 110 17.21 33.38 18.99
C ASN A 110 17.57 34.48 20.00
N ASP A 111 17.82 35.69 19.52
CA ASP A 111 18.10 36.84 20.40
C ASP A 111 16.84 37.41 21.07
N ALA A 112 15.67 37.28 20.44
CA ALA A 112 14.37 37.58 21.05
C ALA A 112 14.05 36.58 22.17
N LEU A 113 14.22 35.29 21.90
CA LEU A 113 14.03 34.22 22.90
C LEU A 113 14.91 34.42 24.15
N LYS A 114 16.19 34.80 23.98
CA LYS A 114 17.09 35.08 25.12
C LYS A 114 16.64 36.24 25.99
N LYS A 115 15.83 37.16 25.46
CA LYS A 115 15.26 38.30 26.19
C LYS A 115 13.91 37.96 26.82
N GLY A 116 13.34 36.80 26.49
CA GLY A 116 11.98 36.41 26.88
C GLY A 116 10.90 37.09 26.05
N ASP A 117 11.23 37.53 24.83
CA ASP A 117 10.27 38.12 23.91
C ASP A 117 9.53 37.01 23.13
N ASP A 118 8.22 37.18 22.93
CA ASP A 118 7.40 36.28 22.11
C ASP A 118 7.78 36.35 20.61
N PRO A 119 7.46 35.32 19.80
CA PRO A 119 7.69 35.34 18.36
C PRO A 119 7.00 36.53 17.66
N SER A 120 7.76 37.48 17.11
CA SER A 120 7.18 38.66 16.44
C SER A 120 6.41 38.30 15.16
N GLU A 121 5.37 39.06 14.80
CA GLU A 121 4.66 38.92 13.50
C GLU A 121 5.61 38.96 12.29
N ASP A 122 6.70 39.76 12.38
CA ASP A 122 7.77 39.80 11.37
C ASP A 122 8.35 38.41 11.05
N LEU A 123 8.43 37.51 12.05
CA LEU A 123 8.96 36.16 11.85
C LEU A 123 8.09 35.38 10.88
N PHE A 124 6.78 35.36 11.14
CA PHE A 124 5.83 34.61 10.33
C PHE A 124 5.66 35.24 8.95
N ALA A 125 5.66 36.58 8.85
CA ALA A 125 5.64 37.27 7.57
C ALA A 125 6.86 36.92 6.69
N ASP A 126 8.06 36.89 7.27
CA ASP A 126 9.30 36.57 6.54
C ASP A 126 9.36 35.09 6.13
N LEU A 127 8.98 34.18 7.03
CA LEU A 127 8.86 32.75 6.71
C LEU A 127 7.82 32.48 5.62
N SER A 128 6.67 33.16 5.66
CA SER A 128 5.62 33.07 4.64
C SER A 128 6.12 33.55 3.28
N ALA A 129 6.83 34.68 3.24
CA ALA A 129 7.41 35.23 2.02
C ALA A 129 8.47 34.32 1.38
N HIS A 130 9.15 33.50 2.18
CA HIS A 130 10.19 32.57 1.75
C HIS A 130 9.76 31.09 1.83
N ALA A 131 8.45 30.81 1.90
CA ALA A 131 7.96 29.46 2.12
C ALA A 131 8.33 28.47 1.00
N ASP A 132 8.61 28.99 -0.19
CA ASP A 132 9.01 28.21 -1.37
C ASP A 132 10.54 28.31 -1.64
N ASP A 133 11.33 28.91 -0.74
CA ASP A 133 12.80 28.96 -0.82
C ASP A 133 13.45 27.91 0.13
N PRO A 134 13.79 26.72 -0.38
CA PRO A 134 14.31 25.64 0.44
C PRO A 134 15.69 25.91 1.07
N ASP A 135 16.58 26.65 0.42
CA ASP A 135 17.90 26.94 1.03
C ASP A 135 17.82 28.03 2.10
N TYR A 136 16.88 28.97 1.95
CA TYR A 136 16.54 29.91 3.02
C TYR A 136 16.04 29.13 4.24
N LEU A 137 15.03 28.27 4.04
CA LEU A 137 14.41 27.50 5.13
C LEU A 137 15.39 26.52 5.76
N LYS A 138 16.21 25.84 4.95
CA LYS A 138 17.29 24.98 5.43
C LYS A 138 18.25 25.72 6.34
N ALA A 139 18.70 26.91 5.92
CA ALA A 139 19.63 27.69 6.73
C ALA A 139 18.97 28.23 8.00
N PHE A 140 17.71 28.66 7.93
CA PHE A 140 16.90 29.08 9.08
C PHE A 140 16.76 27.96 10.12
N TYR A 141 16.21 26.80 9.75
CA TYR A 141 15.97 25.70 10.71
C TYR A 141 17.24 25.04 11.21
N GLN A 142 18.33 25.00 10.42
CA GLN A 142 19.63 24.54 10.91
C GLN A 142 20.23 25.48 11.95
N GLN A 143 20.06 26.80 11.77
CA GLN A 143 20.55 27.81 12.71
C GLN A 143 19.66 27.92 13.96
N LEU A 144 18.34 27.79 13.79
CA LEU A 144 17.38 27.72 14.89
C LEU A 144 17.65 26.49 15.77
N GLY A 145 17.81 25.33 15.12
CA GLY A 145 18.03 24.05 15.78
C GLY A 145 16.76 23.48 16.46
N PRO A 146 16.82 22.20 16.87
CA PRO A 146 15.68 21.49 17.46
C PRO A 146 15.19 22.12 18.77
N GLN A 147 16.08 22.57 19.65
CA GLN A 147 15.70 23.12 20.95
C GLN A 147 14.86 24.40 20.82
N ASN A 148 15.26 25.32 19.94
CA ASN A 148 14.55 26.59 19.80
C ASN A 148 13.29 26.44 18.94
N LEU A 149 13.25 25.45 18.04
CA LEU A 149 11.99 25.05 17.41
C LEU A 149 11.02 24.49 18.45
N MET A 150 11.48 23.65 19.38
CA MET A 150 10.65 23.15 20.47
C MET A 150 10.07 24.28 21.33
N ILE A 151 10.91 25.28 21.67
CA ILE A 151 10.44 26.46 22.41
C ILE A 151 9.37 27.20 21.60
N LEU A 152 9.63 27.47 20.32
CA LEU A 152 8.66 28.11 19.42
C LEU A 152 7.32 27.36 19.42
N THR A 153 7.33 26.04 19.19
CA THR A 153 6.11 25.22 19.16
C THR A 153 5.44 25.10 20.52
N ASN A 154 6.21 25.07 21.61
CA ASN A 154 5.67 25.09 22.97
C ASN A 154 4.93 26.40 23.23
N ASP A 155 5.55 27.53 22.90
CA ASP A 155 4.91 28.84 23.06
C ASP A 155 3.63 28.89 22.24
N MET A 156 3.63 28.34 21.02
CA MET A 156 2.44 28.24 20.17
C MET A 156 1.32 27.34 20.73
N SER A 157 1.69 26.36 21.55
CA SER A 157 0.75 25.44 22.19
C SER A 157 0.21 25.95 23.52
N ASP A 158 0.87 26.97 24.11
CA ASP A 158 0.53 27.56 25.41
C ASP A 158 -0.62 28.58 25.28
N ASP A 159 -1.38 28.74 26.37
CA ASP A 159 -2.49 29.69 26.47
C ASP A 159 -2.03 31.13 26.26
N ASN A 160 -0.76 31.45 26.55
CA ASN A 160 -0.21 32.79 26.38
C ASN A 160 -0.21 33.24 24.92
N MET A 161 0.09 32.34 23.96
CA MET A 161 0.09 32.70 22.55
C MET A 161 -1.33 32.93 22.04
N TYR A 162 -2.30 32.07 22.39
CA TYR A 162 -3.70 32.32 22.06
C TYR A 162 -4.25 33.57 22.74
N SER A 163 -3.83 33.85 23.98
CA SER A 163 -4.19 35.08 24.69
C SER A 163 -3.64 36.34 23.99
N ARG A 164 -2.46 36.24 23.35
CA ARG A 164 -1.91 37.32 22.51
C ARG A 164 -2.79 37.61 21.29
N TYR A 165 -3.35 36.58 20.65
CA TYR A 165 -4.25 36.79 19.50
C TYR A 165 -5.66 37.22 19.92
N GLY A 166 -6.06 37.02 21.18
CA GLY A 166 -7.35 37.46 21.71
C GLY A 166 -8.53 36.92 20.88
N ASP A 167 -9.25 37.82 20.21
CA ASP A 167 -10.40 37.50 19.35
C ASP A 167 -10.01 37.07 17.91
N HIS A 168 -8.72 36.84 17.62
CA HIS A 168 -8.18 36.46 16.31
C HIS A 168 -7.60 35.03 16.24
N PRO A 169 -8.37 33.97 16.58
CA PRO A 169 -7.87 32.59 16.55
C PRO A 169 -7.44 32.13 15.14
N ASP A 170 -7.95 32.76 14.08
CA ASP A 170 -7.55 32.50 12.70
C ASP A 170 -6.11 32.92 12.40
N GLU A 171 -5.60 33.97 13.08
CA GLU A 171 -4.21 34.42 12.93
C GLU A 171 -3.23 33.45 13.61
N ALA A 172 -3.58 32.96 14.80
CA ALA A 172 -2.80 31.90 15.47
C ALA A 172 -2.68 30.66 14.59
N LYS A 173 -3.80 30.27 13.95
CA LYS A 173 -3.81 29.16 12.99
C LYS A 173 -2.95 29.47 11.76
N HIS A 174 -3.05 30.68 11.20
CA HIS A 174 -2.24 31.10 10.06
C HIS A 174 -0.74 31.00 10.35
N ASP A 175 -0.29 31.56 11.47
CA ASP A 175 1.12 31.55 11.86
C ASP A 175 1.63 30.13 12.10
N ARG A 176 0.79 29.27 12.69
CA ARG A 176 1.07 27.82 12.81
C ARG A 176 1.20 27.15 11.46
N ASP A 177 0.29 27.41 10.53
CA ASP A 177 0.32 26.86 9.18
C ASP A 177 1.56 27.33 8.41
N VAL A 178 2.04 28.56 8.64
CA VAL A 178 3.32 29.05 8.11
C VAL A 178 4.48 28.19 8.63
N ILE A 179 4.57 27.95 9.95
CA ILE A 179 5.61 27.07 10.51
C ILE A 179 5.49 25.64 9.97
N ALA A 180 4.28 25.08 9.90
CA ALA A 180 4.03 23.74 9.37
C ALA A 180 4.51 23.59 7.91
N LYS A 181 4.15 24.55 7.04
CA LYS A 181 4.55 24.57 5.63
C LYS A 181 6.07 24.71 5.47
N THR A 182 6.66 25.67 6.19
CA THR A 182 8.09 25.97 6.07
C THR A 182 8.97 24.89 6.68
N PHE A 183 8.55 24.30 7.81
CA PHE A 183 9.22 23.15 8.38
C PHE A 183 9.09 21.92 7.48
N GLY A 184 7.90 21.68 6.90
CA GLY A 184 7.71 20.64 5.88
C GLY A 184 8.72 20.75 4.74
N THR A 185 8.87 21.95 4.16
CA THR A 185 9.87 22.21 3.12
C THR A 185 11.30 21.96 3.61
N PHE A 186 11.63 22.38 4.84
CA PHE A 186 12.92 22.05 5.45
C PHE A 186 13.16 20.55 5.52
N THR A 187 12.18 19.75 5.94
CA THR A 187 12.38 18.30 6.05
C THR A 187 12.77 17.65 4.72
N LYS A 188 12.29 18.17 3.57
CA LYS A 188 12.61 17.66 2.22
C LYS A 188 14.09 17.86 1.86
N VAL A 189 14.68 18.99 2.26
CA VAL A 189 16.10 19.35 2.00
C VAL A 189 17.02 19.09 3.20
N ALA A 190 16.45 18.70 4.34
CA ALA A 190 17.23 18.26 5.47
C ALA A 190 18.00 17.00 5.04
N TYR A 191 19.31 17.03 5.29
CA TYR A 191 20.18 15.89 5.04
C TYR A 191 20.21 15.40 3.58
N GLU A 192 20.00 16.27 2.58
CA GLU A 192 20.09 15.83 1.19
C GLU A 192 21.45 15.18 0.85
N GLY A 193 21.40 14.21 -0.07
CA GLY A 193 22.58 13.42 -0.46
C GLY A 193 22.96 12.32 0.53
N GLN A 194 22.22 12.16 1.64
CA GLN A 194 22.32 11.00 2.53
C GLN A 194 21.40 9.86 2.05
N SER A 195 21.80 8.61 2.28
CA SER A 195 20.91 7.46 2.10
C SER A 195 19.79 7.44 3.16
N ALA A 196 18.70 6.70 2.92
CA ALA A 196 17.60 6.58 3.89
C ALA A 196 18.09 6.21 5.30
N LYS A 197 18.99 5.22 5.42
CA LYS A 197 19.60 4.84 6.71
C LYS A 197 20.41 5.97 7.36
N GLN A 198 21.11 6.79 6.57
CA GLN A 198 21.87 7.92 7.08
C GLN A 198 20.94 9.06 7.51
N LYS A 199 19.88 9.34 6.75
CA LYS A 199 18.84 10.30 7.10
C LYS A 199 18.15 9.92 8.40
N GLN A 200 17.74 8.66 8.57
CA GLN A 200 17.21 8.13 9.82
C GLN A 200 18.12 8.47 11.00
N ALA A 201 19.40 8.08 10.92
CA ALA A 201 20.36 8.35 12.00
C ALA A 201 20.63 9.85 12.23
N SER A 202 20.43 10.69 11.21
CA SER A 202 20.54 12.15 11.35
C SER A 202 19.29 12.75 11.99
N TRP A 203 18.10 12.23 11.68
CA TRP A 203 16.85 12.59 12.35
C TRP A 203 16.82 12.14 13.81
N ASP A 204 17.28 10.92 14.12
CA ASP A 204 17.40 10.44 15.51
C ASP A 204 18.26 11.39 16.35
N LYS A 205 19.42 11.81 15.82
CA LYS A 205 20.31 12.79 16.46
C LYS A 205 19.67 14.18 16.60
N TRP A 206 18.76 14.52 15.71
CA TRP A 206 18.02 15.78 15.77
C TRP A 206 16.95 15.70 16.88
N PHE A 207 16.18 14.59 16.94
CA PHE A 207 15.20 14.33 17.99
C PHE A 207 15.83 14.20 19.38
N ASP A 208 17.05 13.67 19.48
CA ASP A 208 17.81 13.61 20.75
C ASP A 208 18.10 14.99 21.34
N LYS A 209 18.00 16.05 20.55
CA LYS A 209 18.13 17.45 20.98
C LYS A 209 16.79 18.19 21.03
N PHE A 210 15.69 17.57 20.65
CA PHE A 210 14.34 18.12 20.73
C PHE A 210 13.73 17.71 22.07
N LYS A 211 14.21 18.32 23.16
CA LYS A 211 13.89 17.87 24.52
C LYS A 211 13.42 19.04 25.39
N ASP A 212 12.40 18.78 26.20
CA ASP A 212 11.93 19.74 27.18
C ASP A 212 12.99 19.97 28.29
N PRO A 213 12.79 20.93 29.21
CA PRO A 213 13.73 21.16 30.31
C PRO A 213 13.94 19.95 31.24
N ARG A 214 13.06 18.95 31.21
CA ARG A 214 13.21 17.68 31.96
C ARG A 214 14.05 16.65 31.17
N GLY A 215 14.44 16.97 29.94
CA GLY A 215 15.23 16.11 29.07
C GLY A 215 14.38 15.09 28.30
N VAL A 216 13.07 15.31 28.19
CA VAL A 216 12.13 14.36 27.59
C VAL A 216 11.74 14.82 26.18
N PHE A 217 11.65 13.86 25.24
CA PHE A 217 11.23 14.12 23.86
C PHE A 217 9.73 14.44 23.80
N ARG A 218 9.37 15.60 23.23
CA ARG A 218 7.99 16.11 23.14
C ARG A 218 7.42 15.95 21.74
N ALA A 219 6.88 14.77 21.44
CA ALA A 219 6.34 14.46 20.12
C ALA A 219 5.14 15.34 19.73
N ASP A 220 4.31 15.70 20.71
CA ASP A 220 3.12 16.56 20.61
C ASP A 220 3.40 17.93 19.97
N TYR A 221 4.58 18.49 20.20
CA TYR A 221 5.00 19.75 19.60
C TYR A 221 5.39 19.64 18.12
N LEU A 222 5.80 18.44 17.66
CA LEU A 222 6.11 18.20 16.26
C LEU A 222 4.87 17.74 15.48
N THR A 223 4.02 16.92 16.09
CA THR A 223 2.80 16.41 15.44
C THR A 223 1.81 17.53 15.14
N GLY A 224 1.73 18.57 15.97
CA GLY A 224 0.93 19.77 15.70
C GLY A 224 1.36 20.54 14.43
N LEU A 225 2.58 20.31 13.93
CA LEU A 225 3.09 20.90 12.67
C LEU A 225 2.85 20.01 11.44
N LEU A 226 2.30 18.80 11.61
CA LEU A 226 2.01 17.92 10.49
C LEU A 226 0.80 18.40 9.69
N PRO A 227 -0.34 18.79 10.31
CA PRO A 227 -1.45 19.35 9.54
C PRO A 227 -1.07 20.69 8.91
N GLY A 228 -1.14 20.79 7.58
CA GLY A 228 -0.75 21.98 6.82
C GLY A 228 0.68 21.93 6.26
N GLY A 229 1.48 20.95 6.68
CA GLY A 229 2.81 20.71 6.12
C GLY A 229 2.83 19.66 4.99
N SER A 230 3.97 19.58 4.32
CA SER A 230 4.32 18.53 3.34
C SER A 230 5.69 17.98 3.71
N GLN A 231 5.72 17.06 4.68
CA GLN A 231 6.97 16.54 5.23
C GLN A 231 7.62 15.48 4.32
N ASP A 232 8.94 15.37 4.39
CA ASP A 232 9.72 14.32 3.74
C ASP A 232 9.35 12.94 4.27
N LYS A 233 9.36 11.95 3.37
CA LYS A 233 9.10 10.55 3.68
C LYS A 233 10.00 10.07 4.84
N ASP A 234 11.30 10.30 4.73
CA ASP A 234 12.28 9.79 5.71
C ASP A 234 12.16 10.52 7.07
N TYR A 235 11.66 11.76 7.10
CA TYR A 235 11.31 12.43 8.36
C TYR A 235 10.09 11.79 9.03
N LEU A 236 9.03 11.51 8.25
CA LEU A 236 7.81 10.90 8.78
C LEU A 236 8.08 9.50 9.36
N VAL A 237 8.86 8.68 8.64
CA VAL A 237 9.30 7.36 9.14
C VAL A 237 10.10 7.52 10.44
N ALA A 238 11.07 8.44 10.47
CA ALA A 238 11.90 8.65 11.66
C ALA A 238 11.10 9.17 12.87
N LEU A 239 10.15 10.09 12.64
CA LEU A 239 9.26 10.58 13.68
C LEU A 239 8.35 9.46 14.21
N GLY A 240 7.78 8.65 13.31
CA GLY A 240 6.97 7.50 13.67
C GLY A 240 7.75 6.48 14.49
N ASP A 241 8.95 6.09 14.03
CA ASP A 241 9.85 5.19 14.77
C ASP A 241 10.17 5.75 16.17
N ARG A 242 10.42 7.06 16.26
CA ARG A 242 10.73 7.72 17.53
C ARG A 242 9.54 7.74 18.50
N VAL A 243 8.33 7.98 18.00
CA VAL A 243 7.11 7.99 18.84
C VAL A 243 6.90 6.63 19.49
N PHE A 244 7.12 5.54 18.74
CA PHE A 244 6.92 4.17 19.19
C PHE A 244 8.20 3.46 19.63
N ASP A 245 9.29 4.19 19.90
CA ASP A 245 10.57 3.63 20.34
C ASP A 245 10.38 2.81 21.63
N GLU A 246 10.96 1.61 21.69
CA GLU A 246 10.89 0.74 22.88
C GLU A 246 11.68 1.29 24.06
N ASP A 247 12.70 2.14 23.81
CA ASP A 247 13.47 2.82 24.85
C ASP A 247 12.63 3.95 25.47
N PRO A 248 12.23 3.86 26.75
CA PRO A 248 11.38 4.86 27.38
C PRO A 248 12.01 6.26 27.43
N SER A 249 13.35 6.37 27.31
CA SER A 249 14.04 7.66 27.29
C SER A 249 13.97 8.38 25.92
N LYS A 250 13.47 7.67 24.91
CA LYS A 250 13.34 8.12 23.52
C LYS A 250 11.89 8.15 23.06
N ASN A 251 11.09 7.24 23.59
CA ASN A 251 9.68 7.09 23.31
C ASN A 251 8.92 8.43 23.44
N GLY A 252 8.12 8.77 22.42
CA GLY A 252 7.28 9.96 22.41
C GLY A 252 5.80 9.69 22.72
N SER A 253 5.39 8.43 22.81
CA SER A 253 4.00 7.98 22.93
C SER A 253 3.28 8.52 24.18
N GLU A 254 4.02 8.84 25.25
CA GLU A 254 3.44 9.39 26.47
C GLU A 254 2.81 10.78 26.28
N PHE A 255 3.26 11.55 25.29
CA PHE A 255 2.74 12.89 24.99
C PHE A 255 1.68 12.90 23.88
N MET A 256 1.43 11.76 23.24
CA MET A 256 0.55 11.72 22.07
C MET A 256 -0.94 11.78 22.44
N ASN A 257 -1.31 11.44 23.68
CA ASN A 257 -2.68 11.52 24.19
C ASN A 257 -3.01 12.94 24.69
N SER A 258 -2.87 13.96 23.85
CA SER A 258 -3.37 15.36 24.02
C SER A 258 -3.38 15.93 25.46
N SER A 259 -2.44 15.54 26.31
CA SER A 259 -2.51 15.77 27.76
C SER A 259 -1.69 17.00 28.12
N GLY A 260 -2.40 18.11 28.33
CA GLY A 260 -1.82 19.38 28.78
C GLY A 260 -1.79 20.49 27.74
N LEU A 261 -2.26 20.26 26.51
CA LEU A 261 -2.44 21.28 25.48
C LEU A 261 -3.93 21.51 25.27
N GLU A 262 -4.42 22.74 25.49
CA GLU A 262 -5.87 23.02 25.59
C GLU A 262 -6.46 23.77 24.38
N LYS A 263 -5.63 24.20 23.42
CA LYS A 263 -6.06 25.10 22.32
C LYS A 263 -5.58 24.69 20.93
N GLY A 264 -6.51 24.86 19.97
CA GLY A 264 -6.29 24.70 18.54
C GLY A 264 -5.71 23.34 18.15
N VAL A 265 -4.91 23.33 17.08
CA VAL A 265 -4.41 22.07 16.50
C VAL A 265 -3.41 21.34 17.41
N PHE A 266 -2.84 22.02 18.39
CA PHE A 266 -2.01 21.37 19.41
C PHE A 266 -2.83 20.62 20.47
N ALA A 267 -4.14 20.86 20.58
CA ALA A 267 -5.04 20.09 21.44
C ALA A 267 -5.69 18.89 20.73
N ASP A 268 -5.56 18.82 19.40
CA ASP A 268 -6.07 17.70 18.62
C ASP A 268 -5.27 16.42 18.93
N ASP A 269 -5.85 15.27 18.59
CA ASP A 269 -5.22 13.98 18.81
C ASP A 269 -3.95 13.81 17.95
N HIS A 270 -2.79 13.76 18.60
CA HIS A 270 -1.51 13.71 17.90
C HIS A 270 -1.26 12.39 17.17
N TYR A 271 -1.88 11.29 17.62
CA TYR A 271 -1.85 10.03 16.86
C TYR A 271 -2.57 10.18 15.53
N THR A 272 -3.78 10.74 15.54
CA THR A 272 -4.55 11.06 14.33
C THR A 272 -3.71 11.92 13.37
N GLN A 273 -3.09 12.99 13.87
CA GLN A 273 -2.24 13.88 13.05
C GLN A 273 -1.04 13.16 12.42
N LEU A 274 -0.36 12.30 13.19
CA LEU A 274 0.77 11.52 12.70
C LEU A 274 0.35 10.50 11.65
N PHE A 275 -0.73 9.76 11.91
CA PHE A 275 -1.24 8.75 10.98
C PHE A 275 -1.76 9.39 9.69
N ASP A 276 -2.48 10.51 9.77
CA ASP A 276 -2.94 11.27 8.59
C ASP A 276 -1.77 11.79 7.75
N ALA A 277 -0.70 12.26 8.39
CA ALA A 277 0.48 12.74 7.70
C ALA A 277 1.22 11.60 6.98
N MET A 278 1.37 10.45 7.64
CA MET A 278 1.93 9.25 7.01
C MET A 278 1.04 8.74 5.88
N ALA A 279 -0.29 8.68 6.06
CA ALA A 279 -1.24 8.20 5.06
C ALA A 279 -1.19 8.99 3.74
N LYS A 280 -0.82 10.28 3.79
CA LYS A 280 -0.60 11.11 2.59
C LYS A 280 0.68 10.75 1.82
N ASN A 281 1.56 9.91 2.40
CA ASN A 281 2.80 9.44 1.81
C ASN A 281 2.87 7.90 1.89
N PRO A 282 2.39 7.18 0.85
CA PRO A 282 2.36 5.72 0.84
C PRO A 282 3.69 5.03 1.14
N GLU A 283 4.82 5.61 0.72
CA GLU A 283 6.14 5.06 1.00
C GLU A 283 6.52 5.21 2.47
N ALA A 284 6.17 6.33 3.10
CA ALA A 284 6.38 6.52 4.54
C ALA A 284 5.52 5.56 5.35
N SER A 285 4.23 5.41 5.00
CA SER A 285 3.34 4.43 5.62
C SER A 285 3.92 3.01 5.51
N GLY A 286 4.35 2.59 4.31
CA GLY A 286 4.90 1.25 4.11
C GLY A 286 6.17 0.98 4.89
N GLU A 287 7.14 1.90 4.84
CA GLU A 287 8.40 1.73 5.57
C GLU A 287 8.20 1.74 7.08
N TRP A 288 7.40 2.66 7.60
CA TRP A 288 7.07 2.71 9.02
C TRP A 288 6.34 1.44 9.49
N MET A 289 5.37 0.95 8.72
CA MET A 289 4.68 -0.31 9.02
C MET A 289 5.65 -1.50 9.04
N ASP A 290 6.67 -1.53 8.17
CA ASP A 290 7.65 -2.62 8.15
C ASP A 290 8.59 -2.57 9.36
N HIS A 291 9.02 -1.36 9.75
CA HIS A 291 9.85 -1.13 10.94
C HIS A 291 9.11 -1.46 12.24
N ASN A 292 7.83 -1.08 12.35
CA ASN A 292 7.04 -1.12 13.59
C ASN A 292 5.91 -2.17 13.53
N TYR A 293 6.15 -3.27 12.82
CA TYR A 293 5.07 -4.20 12.51
C TYR A 293 4.49 -4.89 13.77
N ASP A 294 5.32 -5.21 14.75
CA ASP A 294 4.86 -5.82 16.00
C ASP A 294 3.98 -4.85 16.81
N THR A 295 4.32 -3.56 16.78
CA THR A 295 3.49 -2.47 17.32
C THR A 295 2.16 -2.37 16.59
N LEU A 296 2.16 -2.43 15.25
CA LEU A 296 0.94 -2.44 14.43
C LEU A 296 0.01 -3.60 14.80
N GLN A 297 0.54 -4.82 14.97
CA GLN A 297 -0.25 -5.99 15.38
C GLN A 297 -0.98 -5.78 16.71
N THR A 298 -0.37 -5.03 17.63
CA THR A 298 -0.95 -4.75 18.95
C THR A 298 -1.99 -3.63 18.88
N ILE A 299 -1.76 -2.63 18.04
CA ILE A 299 -2.56 -1.40 17.97
C ILE A 299 -3.94 -1.62 17.33
N ILE A 300 -4.06 -2.54 16.36
CA ILE A 300 -5.32 -2.75 15.62
C ILE A 300 -6.46 -3.37 16.44
N TYR A 301 -6.16 -3.92 17.62
CA TYR A 301 -7.14 -4.56 18.49
C TYR A 301 -7.47 -3.71 19.73
N PRO A 302 -8.72 -3.76 20.21
CA PRO A 302 -9.12 -3.19 21.50
C PRO A 302 -8.23 -3.72 22.63
N HIS A 303 -7.97 -2.86 23.62
CA HIS A 303 -7.09 -3.12 24.77
C HIS A 303 -5.58 -3.08 24.50
N GLY A 304 -5.16 -2.71 23.28
CA GLY A 304 -3.79 -2.27 23.04
C GLY A 304 -3.43 -1.04 23.90
N PRO A 305 -2.14 -0.78 24.17
CA PRO A 305 -1.72 0.27 25.12
C PRO A 305 -1.99 1.70 24.66
N TRP A 306 -2.49 1.90 23.42
CA TRP A 306 -2.72 3.20 22.81
C TRP A 306 -4.17 3.48 22.41
N ASP A 307 -5.12 2.59 22.71
CA ASP A 307 -6.56 2.67 22.39
C ASP A 307 -6.92 3.50 21.14
N LEU A 308 -6.98 2.87 19.96
CA LEU A 308 -7.38 3.57 18.74
C LEU A 308 -8.84 4.06 18.75
N GLY A 309 -9.67 3.55 19.66
CA GLY A 309 -11.09 3.89 19.72
C GLY A 309 -11.35 5.30 20.25
N GLN A 310 -10.35 5.96 20.84
CA GLN A 310 -10.52 7.24 21.52
C GLN A 310 -9.40 8.23 21.16
N PRO A 311 -9.68 9.29 20.38
CA PRO A 311 -10.98 9.60 19.78
C PRO A 311 -11.30 8.67 18.59
N PRO A 312 -12.58 8.54 18.17
CA PRO A 312 -12.97 7.69 17.05
C PRO A 312 -12.20 7.95 15.73
N ALA A 313 -11.76 9.18 15.50
CA ALA A 313 -10.97 9.55 14.33
C ALA A 313 -9.60 8.85 14.27
N ARG A 314 -9.04 8.44 15.41
CA ARG A 314 -7.71 7.82 15.50
C ARG A 314 -7.66 6.47 14.81
N ALA A 315 -8.66 5.62 15.02
CA ALA A 315 -8.78 4.34 14.31
C ALA A 315 -8.93 4.53 12.79
N GLN A 316 -9.67 5.55 12.35
CA GLN A 316 -9.83 5.86 10.93
C GLN A 316 -8.49 6.31 10.31
N ALA A 317 -7.79 7.25 10.93
CA ALA A 317 -6.48 7.70 10.45
C ALA A 317 -5.46 6.55 10.39
N PHE A 318 -5.49 5.64 11.36
CA PHE A 318 -4.65 4.45 11.34
C PHE A 318 -5.02 3.49 10.19
N ALA A 319 -6.30 3.25 9.95
CA ALA A 319 -6.77 2.46 8.80
C ALA A 319 -6.37 3.07 7.45
N ASP A 320 -6.36 4.41 7.36
CA ASP A 320 -5.90 5.12 6.16
C ASP A 320 -4.38 5.03 5.98
N LEU A 321 -3.60 5.06 7.07
CA LEU A 321 -2.17 4.74 7.04
C LEU A 321 -1.94 3.31 6.52
N MET A 322 -2.67 2.33 7.05
CA MET A 322 -2.55 0.93 6.60
C MET A 322 -2.93 0.79 5.12
N SER A 323 -3.99 1.48 4.68
CA SER A 323 -4.40 1.55 3.26
C SER A 323 -3.30 2.14 2.39
N ALA A 324 -2.67 3.24 2.83
CA ALA A 324 -1.60 3.89 2.10
C ALA A 324 -0.38 2.96 1.96
N GLY A 325 0.05 2.32 3.06
CA GLY A 325 1.21 1.43 3.10
C GLY A 325 1.03 0.07 2.41
N THR A 326 -0.19 -0.33 2.04
CA THR A 326 -0.46 -1.62 1.38
C THR A 326 -1.14 -1.52 0.03
N ILE A 327 -2.14 -0.65 -0.13
CA ILE A 327 -2.91 -0.54 -1.37
C ILE A 327 -2.27 0.51 -2.27
N ASP A 328 -2.09 1.73 -1.78
CA ASP A 328 -1.55 2.83 -2.59
C ASP A 328 -0.07 2.64 -2.90
N LEU A 329 0.69 2.08 -1.94
CA LEU A 329 2.11 1.80 -2.10
C LEU A 329 2.41 0.84 -3.26
N LYS A 330 1.47 0.00 -3.69
CA LYS A 330 1.70 -0.91 -4.85
C LYS A 330 2.15 -0.18 -6.11
N LYS A 331 1.77 1.09 -6.26
CA LYS A 331 2.12 1.92 -7.42
C LYS A 331 3.61 2.25 -7.50
N THR A 332 4.28 2.39 -6.36
CA THR A 332 5.68 2.82 -6.30
C THR A 332 6.60 1.77 -5.68
N ASN A 333 6.10 0.90 -4.79
CA ASN A 333 6.85 -0.18 -4.15
C ASN A 333 5.99 -1.43 -3.91
N ARG A 334 5.62 -2.10 -5.01
CA ARG A 334 4.84 -3.35 -4.99
C ARG A 334 5.37 -4.44 -4.05
N PRO A 335 6.68 -4.79 -4.03
CA PRO A 335 7.17 -5.86 -3.17
C PRO A 335 6.95 -5.60 -1.67
N LEU A 336 7.10 -4.35 -1.22
CA LEU A 336 6.86 -3.98 0.17
C LEU A 336 5.37 -4.03 0.51
N ALA A 337 4.53 -3.49 -0.37
CA ALA A 337 3.07 -3.53 -0.23
C ALA A 337 2.53 -4.98 -0.13
N GLU A 338 3.03 -5.87 -0.99
CA GLU A 338 2.69 -7.30 -0.99
C GLU A 338 3.19 -8.01 0.28
N LYS A 339 4.43 -7.73 0.71
CA LYS A 339 4.97 -8.21 2.00
C LYS A 339 4.06 -7.83 3.16
N LEU A 340 3.69 -6.55 3.27
CA LEU A 340 2.86 -6.04 4.37
C LEU A 340 1.44 -6.62 4.32
N THR A 341 0.84 -6.71 3.14
CA THR A 341 -0.48 -7.34 2.96
C THR A 341 -0.45 -8.81 3.43
N ALA A 342 0.57 -9.58 3.01
CA ALA A 342 0.70 -10.99 3.41
C ALA A 342 0.92 -11.16 4.92
N ARG A 343 1.70 -10.28 5.56
CA ARG A 343 1.85 -10.27 7.03
C ARG A 343 0.51 -10.02 7.72
N ILE A 344 -0.25 -9.01 7.26
CA ILE A 344 -1.55 -8.66 7.86
C ILE A 344 -2.52 -9.83 7.77
N MET A 345 -2.58 -10.49 6.61
CA MET A 345 -3.43 -11.68 6.43
C MET A 345 -3.03 -12.83 7.36
N MET A 346 -1.72 -13.07 7.54
CA MET A 346 -1.20 -14.09 8.44
C MET A 346 -1.57 -13.80 9.90
N ASP A 347 -1.41 -12.55 10.35
CA ASP A 347 -1.70 -12.21 11.74
C ASP A 347 -3.19 -12.16 12.04
N ASN A 348 -4.00 -11.68 11.09
CA ASN A 348 -5.45 -11.75 11.21
C ASN A 348 -5.92 -13.21 11.37
N TYR A 349 -5.37 -14.13 10.57
CA TYR A 349 -5.66 -15.56 10.72
C TYR A 349 -5.20 -16.12 12.07
N ARG A 350 -3.99 -15.77 12.53
CA ARG A 350 -3.46 -16.15 13.87
C ARG A 350 -4.44 -15.73 14.96
N HIS A 351 -4.91 -14.51 14.87
CA HIS A 351 -5.77 -13.90 15.86
C HIS A 351 -7.14 -14.59 15.90
N GLN A 352 -7.77 -14.78 14.73
CA GLN A 352 -9.02 -15.53 14.60
C GLN A 352 -8.93 -16.98 15.06
N SER A 353 -7.77 -17.62 14.90
CA SER A 353 -7.58 -19.04 15.22
C SER A 353 -6.96 -19.27 16.60
N GLY A 354 -6.62 -18.20 17.33
CA GLY A 354 -5.87 -18.25 18.59
C GLY A 354 -6.73 -18.01 19.84
N ASP A 355 -6.04 -17.85 20.96
CA ASP A 355 -6.65 -17.59 22.28
C ASP A 355 -7.41 -16.25 22.33
N ALA A 356 -7.10 -15.33 21.41
CA ALA A 356 -7.71 -14.01 21.28
C ALA A 356 -8.81 -13.93 20.20
N SER A 357 -9.31 -15.08 19.72
CA SER A 357 -10.33 -15.19 18.64
C SER A 357 -11.66 -14.47 18.87
N LYS A 358 -11.92 -14.00 20.09
CA LYS A 358 -13.11 -13.19 20.44
C LYS A 358 -12.86 -11.69 20.47
N ILE A 359 -11.60 -11.28 20.33
CA ILE A 359 -11.22 -9.87 20.26
C ILE A 359 -11.18 -9.54 18.79
N HIS A 360 -11.97 -8.58 18.35
CA HIS A 360 -12.00 -8.16 16.96
C HIS A 360 -11.31 -6.82 16.81
N PRO A 361 -10.78 -6.47 15.62
CA PRO A 361 -10.16 -5.18 15.44
C PRO A 361 -11.21 -4.05 15.46
N TYR A 362 -10.76 -2.79 15.47
CA TYR A 362 -11.67 -1.64 15.42
C TYR A 362 -12.43 -1.56 14.09
N ASP A 363 -13.68 -1.06 14.08
CA ASP A 363 -14.51 -1.01 12.87
C ASP A 363 -13.83 -0.39 11.62
N PRO A 364 -13.03 0.70 11.71
CA PRO A 364 -12.30 1.21 10.55
C PRO A 364 -11.25 0.22 9.98
N ILE A 365 -10.75 -0.70 10.79
CA ILE A 365 -9.83 -1.77 10.37
C ILE A 365 -10.59 -2.87 9.62
N ASP A 366 -11.83 -3.21 10.04
CA ASP A 366 -12.70 -4.11 9.26
C ASP A 366 -12.97 -3.53 7.86
N VAL A 367 -13.21 -2.22 7.78
CA VAL A 367 -13.33 -1.49 6.50
C VAL A 367 -12.05 -1.57 5.68
N TYR A 368 -10.89 -1.41 6.31
CA TYR A 368 -9.60 -1.59 5.64
C TYR A 368 -9.40 -3.02 5.11
N TYR A 369 -9.81 -4.05 5.83
CA TYR A 369 -9.76 -5.44 5.33
C TYR A 369 -10.62 -5.65 4.10
N GLY A 370 -11.83 -5.05 4.05
CA GLY A 370 -12.65 -5.03 2.84
C GLY A 370 -11.97 -4.32 1.65
N LYS A 371 -11.26 -3.21 1.93
CA LYS A 371 -10.44 -2.53 0.90
C LYS A 371 -9.30 -3.43 0.42
N LEU A 372 -8.64 -4.19 1.30
CA LEU A 372 -7.61 -5.15 0.91
C LEU A 372 -8.16 -6.27 0.03
N VAL A 373 -9.30 -6.86 0.39
CA VAL A 373 -10.01 -7.87 -0.43
C VAL A 373 -10.28 -7.30 -1.82
N THR A 374 -10.83 -6.10 -1.90
CA THR A 374 -11.16 -5.43 -3.17
C THR A 374 -9.91 -5.16 -4.00
N ALA A 375 -8.87 -4.58 -3.39
CA ALA A 375 -7.61 -4.24 -4.05
C ALA A 375 -6.74 -5.46 -4.43
N ASN A 376 -7.11 -6.65 -3.95
CA ASN A 376 -6.44 -7.91 -4.25
C ASN A 376 -7.41 -8.96 -4.80
N TRP A 377 -8.54 -8.55 -5.38
CA TRP A 377 -9.61 -9.47 -5.79
C TRP A 377 -9.11 -10.61 -6.70
N SER A 378 -8.29 -10.29 -7.70
CA SER A 378 -7.72 -11.30 -8.60
C SER A 378 -6.79 -12.29 -7.90
N ASP A 379 -6.05 -11.83 -6.89
CA ASP A 379 -5.19 -12.66 -6.06
C ASP A 379 -6.01 -13.56 -5.13
N MET A 380 -7.10 -13.04 -4.58
CA MET A 380 -8.05 -13.82 -3.79
C MET A 380 -8.75 -14.90 -4.63
N VAL A 381 -9.27 -14.55 -5.80
CA VAL A 381 -9.87 -15.52 -6.73
C VAL A 381 -8.85 -16.60 -7.10
N TYR A 382 -7.61 -16.23 -7.39
CA TYR A 382 -6.53 -17.18 -7.65
C TYR A 382 -6.25 -18.07 -6.42
N GLY A 383 -6.10 -17.48 -5.24
CA GLY A 383 -5.80 -18.20 -4.00
C GLY A 383 -6.88 -19.21 -3.59
N ILE A 384 -8.15 -18.86 -3.79
CA ILE A 384 -9.31 -19.69 -3.43
C ILE A 384 -9.58 -20.76 -4.49
N THR A 385 -9.45 -20.42 -5.78
CA THR A 385 -9.96 -21.28 -6.88
C THR A 385 -8.87 -22.00 -7.68
N SER A 386 -7.59 -21.74 -7.40
CA SER A 386 -6.48 -22.41 -8.07
C SER A 386 -6.49 -23.92 -7.79
N PRO A 387 -6.32 -24.78 -8.83
CA PRO A 387 -6.07 -26.20 -8.65
C PRO A 387 -4.81 -26.54 -7.85
N ASN A 388 -3.90 -25.59 -7.65
CA ASN A 388 -2.70 -25.72 -6.82
C ASN A 388 -2.74 -24.81 -5.58
N GLY A 389 -3.94 -24.36 -5.18
CA GLY A 389 -4.13 -23.48 -4.02
C GLY A 389 -3.52 -24.04 -2.73
N ASN A 390 -3.57 -25.36 -2.52
CA ASN A 390 -2.96 -26.10 -1.42
C ASN A 390 -1.43 -25.98 -1.32
N THR A 391 -0.77 -25.46 -2.34
CA THR A 391 0.69 -25.28 -2.38
C THR A 391 1.12 -23.82 -2.32
N LEU A 392 0.16 -22.90 -2.28
CA LEU A 392 0.43 -21.48 -2.09
C LEU A 392 0.86 -21.20 -0.64
N TRP A 393 1.60 -20.11 -0.44
CA TRP A 393 2.00 -19.70 0.90
C TRP A 393 0.75 -19.43 1.75
N GLY A 394 0.67 -19.94 2.98
CA GLY A 394 -0.54 -19.81 3.79
C GLY A 394 -1.54 -20.97 3.67
N ALA A 395 -1.37 -21.87 2.71
CA ALA A 395 -2.36 -22.92 2.43
C ALA A 395 -2.39 -24.07 3.46
N ASP A 396 -1.31 -24.27 4.21
CA ASP A 396 -1.17 -25.27 5.27
C ASP A 396 -1.71 -24.77 6.63
N ALA A 397 -2.34 -23.60 6.67
CA ALA A 397 -3.05 -23.09 7.83
C ALA A 397 -4.30 -23.96 8.11
N THR A 398 -4.44 -24.45 9.35
CA THR A 398 -5.53 -25.35 9.76
C THR A 398 -6.27 -24.81 10.98
N SER A 399 -7.46 -25.32 11.28
CA SER A 399 -8.26 -24.91 12.46
C SER A 399 -7.55 -25.07 13.82
N GLY A 400 -6.40 -25.77 13.89
CA GLY A 400 -5.51 -25.84 15.06
C GLY A 400 -4.36 -24.82 15.07
N GLY A 401 -4.38 -23.83 14.17
CA GLY A 401 -3.35 -22.83 13.97
C GLY A 401 -2.40 -23.12 12.79
N PHE A 402 -1.28 -22.43 12.81
CA PHE A 402 -0.23 -22.55 11.81
C PHE A 402 0.64 -23.79 12.04
N THR A 403 1.24 -24.32 10.97
CA THR A 403 2.42 -25.19 11.12
C THR A 403 3.56 -24.40 11.79
N GLU A 404 4.56 -25.08 12.36
CA GLU A 404 5.75 -24.43 12.95
C GLU A 404 6.36 -23.38 11.99
N LYS A 405 6.31 -23.65 10.68
CA LYS A 405 6.82 -22.79 9.60
C LYS A 405 6.08 -21.46 9.45
N MET A 406 4.83 -21.35 9.90
CA MET A 406 4.03 -20.13 9.83
C MET A 406 3.64 -19.63 11.23
N SER A 407 4.33 -20.07 12.28
CA SER A 407 4.17 -19.53 13.64
C SER A 407 4.86 -18.17 13.83
N GLN A 408 5.82 -17.83 12.95
CA GLN A 408 6.49 -16.53 12.88
C GLN A 408 6.62 -16.07 11.43
N TRP A 409 6.78 -14.76 11.22
CA TRP A 409 7.02 -14.23 9.88
C TRP A 409 8.39 -14.69 9.37
N ASP A 410 8.41 -15.41 8.24
CA ASP A 410 9.63 -15.77 7.50
C ASP A 410 9.57 -15.16 6.09
N GLN A 411 10.30 -14.05 5.91
CA GLN A 411 10.37 -13.36 4.62
C GLN A 411 10.95 -14.25 3.51
N LYS A 412 11.91 -15.12 3.83
CA LYS A 412 12.52 -16.02 2.84
C LYS A 412 11.51 -17.09 2.40
N ALA A 413 10.76 -17.65 3.34
CA ALA A 413 9.69 -18.60 3.03
C ALA A 413 8.58 -17.95 2.21
N PHE A 414 8.14 -16.74 2.57
CA PHE A 414 7.17 -15.96 1.79
C PHE A 414 7.65 -15.76 0.35
N LEU A 415 8.84 -15.20 0.17
CA LEU A 415 9.41 -14.94 -1.16
C LEU A 415 9.64 -16.22 -1.98
N ALA A 416 9.98 -17.34 -1.33
CA ALA A 416 10.09 -18.65 -1.99
C ALA A 416 8.73 -19.22 -2.43
N GLY A 417 7.63 -18.68 -1.89
CA GLY A 417 6.27 -18.99 -2.28
C GLY A 417 5.80 -18.25 -3.54
N GLN A 418 6.36 -17.06 -3.83
CA GLN A 418 5.86 -16.15 -4.87
C GLN A 418 6.56 -16.34 -6.23
N ASP A 419 5.80 -16.35 -7.33
CA ASP A 419 6.32 -16.20 -8.70
C ASP A 419 6.56 -14.72 -9.03
N PRO A 420 7.82 -14.27 -9.22
CA PRO A 420 8.12 -12.89 -9.56
C PRO A 420 7.56 -12.44 -10.93
N ASN A 421 7.08 -13.37 -11.77
CA ASN A 421 6.45 -13.05 -13.06
C ASN A 421 4.92 -12.95 -12.98
N ARG A 422 4.31 -13.40 -11.89
CA ARG A 422 2.90 -13.21 -11.64
C ARG A 422 2.71 -11.87 -10.92
N PRO A 423 1.95 -10.93 -11.48
CA PRO A 423 1.59 -9.73 -10.74
C PRO A 423 0.64 -10.12 -9.60
N GLY A 424 1.02 -9.89 -8.35
CA GLY A 424 0.14 -10.00 -7.18
C GLY A 424 0.54 -11.11 -6.22
N LEU A 425 -0.28 -11.26 -5.18
CA LEU A 425 -0.05 -12.19 -4.08
C LEU A 425 -0.45 -13.64 -4.41
N GLU A 426 0.48 -14.56 -4.14
CA GLU A 426 0.24 -16.00 -4.17
C GLU A 426 0.05 -16.53 -2.75
N VAL A 427 -1.16 -16.32 -2.24
CA VAL A 427 -1.57 -16.68 -0.89
C VAL A 427 -2.72 -17.69 -0.92
N GLY A 428 -2.66 -18.69 -0.05
CA GLY A 428 -3.63 -19.76 0.06
C GLY A 428 -4.99 -19.32 0.63
N ALA A 429 -6.01 -20.12 0.35
CA ALA A 429 -7.39 -19.83 0.70
C ALA A 429 -7.67 -19.54 2.20
N PRO A 430 -7.04 -20.21 3.19
CA PRO A 430 -7.33 -19.95 4.61
C PRO A 430 -7.08 -18.49 5.03
N LEU A 431 -6.01 -17.88 4.51
CA LEU A 431 -5.67 -16.50 4.85
C LEU A 431 -6.63 -15.50 4.20
N TRP A 432 -7.08 -15.78 2.97
CA TRP A 432 -8.15 -15.01 2.32
C TRP A 432 -9.47 -15.14 3.05
N GLN A 433 -9.82 -16.34 3.49
CA GLN A 433 -11.04 -16.60 4.25
C GLN A 433 -11.05 -15.82 5.57
N ALA A 434 -9.94 -15.84 6.32
CA ALA A 434 -9.87 -15.07 7.56
C ALA A 434 -10.02 -13.57 7.32
N LEU A 435 -9.41 -13.03 6.26
CA LEU A 435 -9.57 -11.62 5.91
C LEU A 435 -11.03 -11.28 5.56
N LEU A 436 -11.70 -12.12 4.76
CA LEU A 436 -13.13 -11.99 4.44
C LEU A 436 -14.03 -12.08 5.69
N ASN A 437 -13.68 -12.96 6.63
CA ASN A 437 -14.43 -13.15 7.87
C ASN A 437 -14.46 -11.87 8.72
N GLU A 438 -13.31 -11.21 8.93
CA GLU A 438 -13.29 -9.93 9.67
C GLU A 438 -13.94 -8.81 8.86
N SER A 439 -13.64 -8.69 7.55
CA SER A 439 -14.19 -7.59 6.73
C SER A 439 -15.72 -7.60 6.70
N ALA A 440 -16.33 -8.78 6.65
CA ALA A 440 -17.78 -8.95 6.66
C ALA A 440 -18.45 -8.55 7.99
N ARG A 441 -17.71 -8.39 9.10
CA ARG A 441 -18.30 -7.92 10.37
C ARG A 441 -18.86 -6.51 10.23
N ASN A 442 -18.23 -5.66 9.43
CA ASN A 442 -18.77 -4.34 9.12
C ASN A 442 -19.92 -4.47 8.08
N PRO A 443 -21.16 -4.06 8.41
CA PRO A 443 -22.30 -4.26 7.52
C PRO A 443 -22.18 -3.49 6.19
N THR A 444 -21.51 -2.33 6.18
CA THR A 444 -21.29 -1.57 4.95
C THR A 444 -20.38 -2.32 3.99
N VAL A 445 -19.30 -2.91 4.53
CA VAL A 445 -18.33 -3.72 3.79
C VAL A 445 -18.95 -5.03 3.32
N ALA A 446 -19.71 -5.72 4.16
CA ALA A 446 -20.44 -6.90 3.76
C ALA A 446 -21.41 -6.61 2.60
N GLY A 447 -22.15 -5.49 2.65
CA GLY A 447 -23.02 -5.08 1.53
C GLY A 447 -22.26 -4.83 0.22
N GLN A 448 -21.05 -4.26 0.34
CA GLN A 448 -20.10 -4.02 -0.75
C GLN A 448 -19.54 -5.31 -1.36
N GLU A 449 -19.04 -6.21 -0.53
CA GLU A 449 -18.57 -7.52 -0.94
C GLU A 449 -19.70 -8.33 -1.59
N SER A 450 -20.92 -8.27 -1.03
CA SER A 450 -22.10 -8.90 -1.63
C SER A 450 -22.31 -8.50 -3.08
N ALA A 451 -22.21 -7.20 -3.38
CA ALA A 451 -22.31 -6.70 -4.75
C ALA A 451 -21.17 -7.21 -5.65
N LEU A 452 -19.94 -7.24 -5.13
CA LEU A 452 -18.76 -7.72 -5.87
C LEU A 452 -18.83 -9.22 -6.18
N PHE A 453 -19.22 -10.04 -5.21
CA PHE A 453 -19.43 -11.47 -5.39
C PHE A 453 -20.60 -11.78 -6.33
N ASP A 454 -21.69 -11.02 -6.27
CA ASP A 454 -22.80 -11.13 -7.23
C ASP A 454 -22.40 -10.75 -8.66
N ALA A 455 -21.59 -9.70 -8.79
CA ALA A 455 -21.01 -9.31 -10.08
C ALA A 455 -20.14 -10.42 -10.65
N PHE A 456 -19.25 -11.00 -9.82
CA PHE A 456 -18.40 -12.12 -10.19
C PHE A 456 -19.22 -13.34 -10.62
N ARG A 457 -20.23 -13.70 -9.82
CA ARG A 457 -21.17 -14.78 -10.14
C ARG A 457 -21.83 -14.54 -11.50
N THR A 458 -22.25 -13.31 -11.77
CA THR A 458 -22.90 -12.91 -13.03
C THR A 458 -21.93 -12.95 -14.21
N GLN A 459 -20.72 -12.41 -14.06
CA GLN A 459 -19.67 -12.48 -15.07
C GLN A 459 -19.40 -13.93 -15.45
N ILE A 460 -19.12 -14.79 -14.47
CA ILE A 460 -18.85 -16.19 -14.71
C ILE A 460 -20.05 -16.90 -15.34
N THR A 461 -21.28 -16.61 -14.88
CA THR A 461 -22.50 -17.17 -15.48
C THR A 461 -22.67 -16.73 -16.94
N ASN A 462 -22.32 -15.49 -17.28
CA ASN A 462 -22.35 -15.00 -18.65
C ASN A 462 -21.24 -15.63 -19.51
N GLU A 463 -20.02 -15.81 -18.97
CA GLU A 463 -18.92 -16.51 -19.66
C GLU A 463 -19.30 -17.97 -19.96
N VAL A 464 -19.87 -18.66 -18.98
CA VAL A 464 -20.43 -20.01 -19.11
C VAL A 464 -21.58 -20.01 -20.14
N GLY A 465 -22.59 -19.15 -19.98
CA GLY A 465 -23.78 -19.15 -20.84
C GLY A 465 -23.55 -18.71 -22.28
N SER A 466 -22.52 -17.89 -22.55
CA SER A 466 -22.23 -17.36 -23.89
C SER A 466 -21.28 -18.21 -24.73
N ALA A 467 -20.55 -19.14 -24.12
CA ALA A 467 -19.79 -20.13 -24.86
C ALA A 467 -20.78 -21.11 -25.53
N GLN A 468 -20.83 -21.11 -26.87
CA GLN A 468 -21.67 -22.03 -27.63
C GLN A 468 -21.31 -23.49 -27.27
N LYS A 469 -22.33 -24.29 -26.94
CA LYS A 469 -22.23 -25.69 -26.47
C LYS A 469 -21.68 -26.71 -27.49
N ASP A 470 -21.15 -26.26 -28.61
CA ASP A 470 -20.67 -27.17 -29.65
C ASP A 470 -19.16 -27.43 -29.48
N THR A 471 -18.82 -28.36 -28.59
CA THR A 471 -18.00 -29.56 -28.90
C THR A 471 -17.59 -30.44 -27.70
N THR A 472 -17.78 -30.06 -26.44
CA THR A 472 -17.76 -31.02 -25.29
C THR A 472 -18.58 -30.51 -24.10
N GLU A 473 -19.25 -31.42 -23.38
CA GLU A 473 -20.22 -31.12 -22.31
C GLU A 473 -19.63 -30.39 -21.09
N HIS A 474 -18.31 -30.46 -20.88
CA HIS A 474 -17.65 -30.12 -19.60
C HIS A 474 -16.67 -28.93 -19.66
N ALA A 475 -16.54 -28.25 -20.80
CA ALA A 475 -15.57 -27.16 -21.00
C ALA A 475 -15.78 -25.92 -20.09
N GLN A 476 -16.97 -25.82 -19.47
CA GLN A 476 -17.38 -24.71 -18.62
C GLN A 476 -17.29 -25.04 -17.12
N ASP A 477 -16.98 -26.30 -16.76
CA ASP A 477 -17.13 -26.81 -15.40
C ASP A 477 -16.12 -26.20 -14.44
N TYR A 478 -14.88 -25.96 -14.90
CA TYR A 478 -13.91 -25.23 -14.07
C TYR A 478 -14.41 -23.83 -13.71
N ARG A 479 -15.04 -23.10 -14.65
CA ARG A 479 -15.62 -21.79 -14.35
C ARG A 479 -16.79 -21.90 -13.36
N ALA A 480 -17.64 -22.92 -13.52
CA ALA A 480 -18.70 -23.20 -12.55
C ALA A 480 -18.16 -23.55 -11.16
N MET A 481 -17.05 -24.29 -11.07
CA MET A 481 -16.32 -24.58 -9.84
C MET A 481 -15.74 -23.31 -9.20
N GLN A 482 -15.08 -22.45 -9.98
CA GLN A 482 -14.58 -21.16 -9.49
C GLN A 482 -15.72 -20.33 -8.87
N ARG A 483 -16.87 -20.28 -9.54
CA ARG A 483 -18.09 -19.65 -8.99
C ARG A 483 -18.49 -20.29 -7.67
N GLY A 484 -18.61 -21.62 -7.61
CA GLY A 484 -19.02 -22.36 -6.40
C GLY A 484 -18.09 -22.11 -5.20
N LEU A 485 -16.78 -22.20 -5.40
CA LEU A 485 -15.78 -21.97 -4.35
C LEU A 485 -15.81 -20.53 -3.82
N MET A 486 -15.92 -19.54 -4.72
CA MET A 486 -16.03 -18.14 -4.30
C MET A 486 -17.34 -17.88 -3.55
N MET A 487 -18.48 -18.45 -4.00
CA MET A 487 -19.76 -18.31 -3.28
C MET A 487 -19.70 -18.98 -1.90
N LYS A 488 -18.99 -20.11 -1.78
CA LYS A 488 -18.77 -20.76 -0.49
C LYS A 488 -17.93 -19.88 0.44
N ALA A 489 -16.82 -19.33 -0.04
CA ALA A 489 -15.97 -18.43 0.75
C ALA A 489 -16.75 -17.20 1.26
N TYR A 490 -17.57 -16.61 0.37
CA TYR A 490 -18.48 -15.53 0.71
C TYR A 490 -19.52 -15.93 1.77
N SER A 491 -20.19 -17.08 1.58
CA SER A 491 -21.18 -17.59 2.56
C SER A 491 -20.56 -17.84 3.93
N SER A 492 -19.35 -18.42 3.97
CA SER A 492 -18.63 -18.67 5.22
C SER A 492 -18.29 -17.37 5.96
N ALA A 493 -17.90 -16.31 5.24
CA ALA A 493 -17.64 -15.01 5.83
C ALA A 493 -18.88 -14.37 6.45
N PHE A 494 -20.04 -14.50 5.78
CA PHE A 494 -21.31 -13.97 6.28
C PHE A 494 -21.82 -14.71 7.52
N GLU A 495 -21.71 -16.04 7.54
CA GLU A 495 -22.07 -16.82 8.73
C GLU A 495 -21.12 -16.52 9.90
N TYR A 496 -19.82 -16.32 9.62
CA TYR A 496 -18.87 -15.87 10.63
C TYR A 496 -19.25 -14.49 11.20
N ALA A 497 -19.51 -13.50 10.34
CA ALA A 497 -19.90 -12.16 10.74
C ALA A 497 -21.15 -12.19 11.62
N LYS A 498 -22.19 -12.90 11.17
CA LYS A 498 -23.44 -13.10 11.91
C LYS A 498 -23.23 -13.71 13.30
N GLY A 499 -22.29 -14.66 13.42
CA GLY A 499 -21.98 -15.32 14.69
C GLY A 499 -21.07 -14.52 15.63
N SER A 500 -20.38 -13.48 15.12
CA SER A 500 -19.35 -12.73 15.85
C SER A 500 -19.73 -11.29 16.20
N ILE A 501 -20.81 -10.76 15.64
CA ILE A 501 -21.37 -9.47 16.04
C ILE A 501 -22.17 -9.58 17.33
N GLU A 502 -21.96 -8.64 18.27
CA GLU A 502 -22.70 -8.61 19.54
C GLU A 502 -24.11 -8.00 19.42
N THR A 503 -24.37 -7.26 18.34
CA THR A 503 -25.67 -6.65 18.00
C THR A 503 -26.67 -7.69 17.48
N ASP A 504 -27.94 -7.31 17.36
CA ASP A 504 -28.94 -8.19 16.72
C ASP A 504 -28.49 -8.53 15.29
N ALA A 505 -28.42 -9.82 14.98
CA ALA A 505 -28.06 -10.31 13.65
C ALA A 505 -29.00 -9.77 12.57
N ASP A 506 -30.26 -9.50 12.95
CA ASP A 506 -31.25 -8.92 12.06
C ASP A 506 -30.91 -7.44 11.75
N ASP A 507 -30.48 -6.64 12.73
CA ASP A 507 -30.07 -5.24 12.54
C ASP A 507 -28.84 -5.12 11.62
N TRP A 508 -27.88 -6.04 11.76
CA TRP A 508 -26.72 -6.11 10.86
C TRP A 508 -27.14 -6.46 9.44
N ALA A 509 -28.04 -7.45 9.26
CA ALA A 509 -28.54 -7.82 7.94
C ALA A 509 -29.32 -6.66 7.28
N GLU A 510 -30.13 -5.93 8.04
CA GLU A 510 -30.79 -4.70 7.56
C GLU A 510 -29.78 -3.65 7.11
N SER A 511 -28.70 -3.45 7.89
CA SER A 511 -27.63 -2.50 7.57
C SER A 511 -26.86 -2.89 6.30
N VAL A 512 -26.57 -4.18 6.10
CA VAL A 512 -25.97 -4.73 4.86
C VAL A 512 -26.83 -4.38 3.65
N ASN A 513 -28.15 -4.58 3.76
CA ASN A 513 -29.09 -4.29 2.68
C ASN A 513 -29.22 -2.79 2.40
N SER A 514 -29.17 -1.96 3.45
CA SER A 514 -29.17 -0.51 3.32
C SER A 514 -27.93 -0.02 2.56
N ALA A 515 -26.74 -0.51 2.92
CA ALA A 515 -25.49 -0.19 2.23
C ALA A 515 -25.53 -0.61 0.75
N ARG A 516 -26.05 -1.81 0.46
CA ARG A 516 -26.25 -2.29 -0.91
C ARG A 516 -27.19 -1.39 -1.71
N THR A 517 -28.29 -0.97 -1.10
CA THR A 517 -29.28 -0.06 -1.73
C THR A 517 -28.66 1.31 -2.01
N ALA A 518 -27.88 1.85 -1.08
CA ALA A 518 -27.18 3.12 -1.24
C ALA A 518 -26.22 3.07 -2.44
N MET A 519 -25.41 2.01 -2.58
CA MET A 519 -24.52 1.85 -3.74
C MET A 519 -25.27 1.80 -5.08
N ILE A 520 -26.41 1.11 -5.15
CA ILE A 520 -27.25 1.09 -6.36
C ILE A 520 -27.79 2.49 -6.67
N GLY A 521 -28.20 3.23 -5.64
CA GLY A 521 -28.65 4.62 -5.77
C GLY A 521 -27.57 5.54 -6.33
N GLU A 522 -26.36 5.47 -5.78
CA GLU A 522 -25.20 6.23 -6.24
C GLU A 522 -24.78 5.86 -7.67
N ALA A 523 -24.75 4.56 -7.99
CA ALA A 523 -24.49 4.05 -9.34
C ALA A 523 -25.49 4.61 -10.38
N THR A 524 -26.78 4.67 -9.99
CA THR A 524 -27.84 5.22 -10.86
C THR A 524 -27.64 6.72 -11.10
N LYS A 525 -27.31 7.48 -10.05
CA LYS A 525 -27.03 8.93 -10.17
C LYS A 525 -25.81 9.21 -11.05
N LEU A 526 -24.76 8.40 -10.94
CA LEU A 526 -23.57 8.49 -11.79
C LEU A 526 -23.91 8.25 -13.27
N ALA A 527 -24.73 7.24 -13.55
CA ALA A 527 -25.23 6.95 -14.92
C ALA A 527 -26.15 8.06 -15.47
N GLU A 528 -26.80 8.82 -14.59
CA GLU A 528 -27.64 9.98 -14.92
C GLU A 528 -26.84 11.30 -15.03
N GLY A 529 -25.51 11.26 -14.83
CA GLY A 529 -24.64 12.43 -14.93
C GLY A 529 -24.73 13.40 -13.76
N VAL A 530 -25.28 12.96 -12.63
CA VAL A 530 -25.35 13.74 -11.39
C VAL A 530 -24.07 13.48 -10.59
N ALA A 531 -23.24 14.52 -10.41
CA ALA A 531 -22.07 14.44 -9.55
C ALA A 531 -22.52 14.28 -8.09
N THR A 532 -22.33 13.09 -7.52
CA THR A 532 -22.61 12.86 -6.11
C THR A 532 -21.34 13.06 -5.32
N GLY A 533 -21.33 14.11 -4.49
CA GLY A 533 -20.33 14.29 -3.47
C GLY A 533 -20.63 13.39 -2.28
N GLY A 534 -19.96 12.24 -2.21
CA GLY A 534 -19.59 11.62 -0.93
C GLY A 534 -20.20 10.25 -0.61
N THR A 535 -19.39 9.50 0.16
CA THR A 535 -19.75 8.49 1.19
C THR A 535 -19.86 7.01 0.81
N SER A 536 -19.16 6.52 -0.22
CA SER A 536 -18.84 5.08 -0.22
C SER A 536 -17.38 4.82 -0.59
N ALA A 537 -16.65 4.21 0.35
CA ALA A 537 -15.23 3.93 0.26
C ALA A 537 -14.81 3.11 -0.98
N ILE A 538 -15.73 2.34 -1.56
CA ILE A 538 -15.49 1.55 -2.78
C ILE A 538 -15.84 2.32 -4.06
N LEU A 539 -16.82 3.24 -4.04
CA LEU A 539 -17.07 4.13 -5.20
C LEU A 539 -15.95 5.16 -5.37
N ASP A 540 -15.33 5.60 -4.29
CA ASP A 540 -14.15 6.48 -4.33
C ASP A 540 -12.91 5.76 -4.92
N LEU A 541 -12.85 4.43 -4.82
CA LEU A 541 -11.88 3.60 -5.55
C LEU A 541 -12.21 3.46 -7.05
N GLY A 542 -13.47 3.72 -7.45
CA GLY A 542 -14.03 3.38 -8.77
C GLY A 542 -13.88 4.42 -9.88
N THR A 543 -13.53 5.68 -9.60
CA THR A 543 -13.54 6.75 -10.63
C THR A 543 -12.16 7.18 -11.14
N GLU A 544 -11.11 7.11 -10.32
CA GLU A 544 -9.73 7.47 -10.72
C GLU A 544 -8.67 6.42 -10.34
N LYS A 545 -8.83 5.71 -9.22
CA LYS A 545 -7.90 4.63 -8.79
C LYS A 545 -8.16 3.27 -9.47
N ALA A 546 -9.29 3.16 -10.17
CA ALA A 546 -9.86 1.94 -10.70
C ALA A 546 -9.07 1.33 -11.87
N THR A 547 -8.43 2.17 -12.69
CA THR A 547 -7.56 1.72 -13.79
C THR A 547 -6.23 1.13 -13.32
N GLU A 548 -5.88 1.34 -12.05
CA GLU A 548 -4.54 1.05 -11.50
C GLU A 548 -4.50 -0.12 -10.49
N LEU A 549 -5.65 -0.58 -10.00
CA LEU A 549 -5.78 -1.64 -8.97
C LEU A 549 -5.91 -3.08 -9.50
N GLY A 550 -5.66 -3.27 -10.80
CA GLY A 550 -5.90 -4.54 -11.49
C GLY A 550 -7.37 -4.62 -11.94
N GLY A 551 -7.57 -4.59 -13.26
CA GLY A 551 -8.87 -4.31 -13.88
C GLY A 551 -10.03 -5.16 -13.39
N THR A 552 -9.82 -6.39 -12.91
CA THR A 552 -10.92 -7.33 -12.64
C THR A 552 -11.91 -6.89 -11.56
N ALA A 553 -11.50 -6.28 -10.44
CA ALA A 553 -12.45 -5.86 -9.40
C ALA A 553 -13.26 -4.64 -9.83
N THR A 554 -12.58 -3.69 -10.48
CA THR A 554 -13.17 -2.49 -11.06
C THR A 554 -14.09 -2.82 -12.22
N ASP A 555 -13.69 -3.72 -13.11
CA ASP A 555 -14.50 -4.19 -14.24
C ASP A 555 -15.75 -4.88 -13.72
N LEU A 556 -15.63 -5.71 -12.67
CA LEU A 556 -16.77 -6.31 -11.99
C LEU A 556 -17.71 -5.27 -11.37
N LEU A 557 -17.18 -4.26 -10.68
CA LEU A 557 -17.99 -3.20 -10.08
C LEU A 557 -18.62 -2.30 -11.16
N THR A 558 -17.90 -2.04 -12.24
CA THR A 558 -18.41 -1.29 -13.40
C THR A 558 -19.49 -2.07 -14.13
N ASP A 559 -19.32 -3.37 -14.30
CA ASP A 559 -20.32 -4.28 -14.86
C ASP A 559 -21.55 -4.37 -13.94
N TYR A 560 -21.36 -4.38 -12.62
CA TYR A 560 -22.45 -4.29 -11.64
C TYR A 560 -23.24 -2.98 -11.79
N ILE A 561 -22.53 -1.84 -11.87
CA ILE A 561 -23.12 -0.52 -12.09
C ILE A 561 -23.88 -0.48 -13.43
N ALA A 562 -23.29 -1.04 -14.50
CA ALA A 562 -23.88 -1.06 -15.83
C ALA A 562 -25.09 -2.00 -15.95
N SER A 563 -25.13 -3.08 -15.16
CA SER A 563 -26.16 -4.12 -15.28
C SER A 563 -27.44 -3.87 -14.49
N LYS A 564 -27.54 -2.77 -13.72
CA LYS A 564 -28.75 -2.39 -12.93
C LYS A 564 -29.35 -3.57 -12.17
N VAL A 565 -28.51 -4.36 -11.49
CA VAL A 565 -28.96 -5.52 -10.71
C VAL A 565 -29.75 -5.04 -9.50
N ALA A 566 -31.05 -4.81 -9.71
CA ALA A 566 -31.99 -4.52 -8.64
C ALA A 566 -32.18 -5.79 -7.81
N VAL A 567 -31.84 -5.71 -6.53
CA VAL A 567 -32.27 -6.72 -5.55
C VAL A 567 -33.73 -6.44 -5.25
N SER A 568 -34.58 -7.46 -5.27
CA SER A 568 -35.93 -7.28 -4.77
C SER A 568 -35.85 -7.03 -3.25
N PRO A 569 -36.66 -6.11 -2.67
CA PRO A 569 -36.73 -5.95 -1.22
C PRO A 569 -37.08 -7.25 -0.47
N GLU A 570 -37.56 -8.27 -1.18
CA GLU A 570 -37.92 -9.60 -0.69
C GLU A 570 -36.70 -10.56 -0.62
N ASP A 571 -35.68 -10.33 -1.45
CA ASP A 571 -34.39 -11.04 -1.42
C ASP A 571 -33.42 -10.48 -0.37
N ALA A 572 -33.65 -9.24 0.09
CA ALA A 572 -32.81 -8.53 1.06
C ALA A 572 -32.84 -9.19 2.47
N PRO A 573 -33.99 -9.51 3.08
CA PRO A 573 -34.04 -10.24 4.35
C PRO A 573 -33.59 -11.71 4.22
N GLY A 574 -33.40 -12.20 2.99
CA GLY A 574 -33.17 -13.61 2.69
C GLY A 574 -31.74 -13.98 2.35
N LEU A 575 -30.76 -13.07 2.25
CA LEU A 575 -29.39 -13.42 1.81
C LEU A 575 -28.75 -14.51 2.69
N ALA A 576 -28.85 -14.43 4.01
CA ALA A 576 -28.39 -15.50 4.90
C ALA A 576 -29.14 -16.82 4.64
N ALA A 577 -30.46 -16.79 4.40
CA ALA A 577 -31.27 -17.98 4.12
C ALA A 577 -31.04 -18.56 2.70
N LYS A 578 -30.74 -17.70 1.72
CA LYS A 578 -30.41 -18.01 0.32
C LYS A 578 -29.05 -18.68 0.20
N TYR A 579 -28.14 -18.37 1.12
CA TYR A 579 -26.85 -19.04 1.24
C TYR A 579 -26.81 -20.15 2.28
N LYS A 580 -27.81 -20.27 3.18
CA LYS A 580 -27.92 -21.40 4.13
C LYS A 580 -28.06 -22.77 3.45
N GLN A 581 -28.41 -22.82 2.16
CA GLN A 581 -28.40 -24.06 1.37
C GLN A 581 -26.99 -24.45 0.90
N ILE A 582 -26.01 -23.55 1.01
CA ILE A 582 -24.57 -23.82 0.81
C ILE A 582 -24.04 -24.48 2.10
N ASN A 583 -24.27 -25.79 2.19
CA ASN A 583 -23.75 -26.81 3.13
C ASN A 583 -22.80 -26.33 4.27
N ASP A 584 -23.10 -26.73 5.53
CA ASP A 584 -22.47 -26.39 6.83
C ASP A 584 -20.97 -26.75 7.00
N SER A 585 -20.19 -26.93 5.93
CA SER A 585 -18.79 -27.41 5.98
C SER A 585 -17.79 -26.30 5.63
N GLU A 586 -16.67 -26.23 6.35
CA GLU A 586 -15.51 -25.35 6.08
C GLU A 586 -15.09 -25.37 4.59
N LEU A 587 -14.46 -24.30 4.08
CA LEU A 587 -13.92 -24.25 2.72
C LEU A 587 -13.03 -25.48 2.47
N ASP A 588 -13.54 -26.42 1.66
CA ASP A 588 -12.90 -27.71 1.43
C ASP A 588 -12.02 -27.60 0.19
N VAL A 589 -10.70 -27.65 0.41
CA VAL A 589 -9.68 -27.62 -0.65
C VAL A 589 -9.11 -29.01 -0.93
N SER A 590 -9.63 -30.07 -0.29
CA SER A 590 -9.14 -31.46 -0.46
C SER A 590 -9.25 -31.96 -1.90
N TRP A 591 -10.19 -31.40 -2.67
CA TRP A 591 -10.42 -31.65 -4.09
C TRP A 591 -9.16 -31.43 -4.96
N GLN A 592 -8.27 -30.51 -4.55
CA GLN A 592 -7.09 -30.13 -5.32
C GLN A 592 -6.13 -31.30 -5.51
N HIS A 593 -5.95 -32.14 -4.50
CA HIS A 593 -5.04 -33.29 -4.59
C HIS A 593 -5.55 -34.35 -5.58
N GLU A 594 -6.84 -34.68 -5.51
CA GLU A 594 -7.47 -35.62 -6.43
C GLU A 594 -7.44 -35.10 -7.87
N TYR A 595 -7.77 -33.82 -8.06
CA TYR A 595 -7.72 -33.15 -9.36
C TYR A 595 -6.32 -33.20 -9.99
N GLN A 596 -5.29 -32.84 -9.22
CA GLN A 596 -3.88 -32.91 -9.64
C GLN A 596 -3.50 -34.34 -10.00
N SER A 597 -3.86 -35.33 -9.18
CA SER A 597 -3.54 -36.74 -9.41
C SER A 597 -4.15 -37.25 -10.72
N GLU A 598 -5.44 -37.00 -10.95
CA GLU A 598 -6.14 -37.42 -12.16
C GLU A 598 -5.56 -36.76 -13.43
N ALA A 599 -5.25 -35.46 -13.38
CA ALA A 599 -4.62 -34.76 -14.49
C ALA A 599 -3.21 -35.30 -14.78
N ASN A 600 -2.39 -35.51 -13.74
CA ASN A 600 -1.01 -35.97 -13.86
C ASN A 600 -0.90 -37.39 -14.41
N ALA A 601 -1.84 -38.28 -14.05
CA ALA A 601 -1.86 -39.66 -14.50
C ALA A 601 -2.00 -39.81 -16.03
N GLN A 602 -2.39 -38.75 -16.75
CA GLN A 602 -2.58 -38.78 -18.20
C GLN A 602 -1.35 -38.39 -19.01
N LEU A 603 -0.35 -37.78 -18.37
CA LEU A 603 0.85 -37.33 -19.07
C LEU A 603 1.75 -38.52 -19.40
N THR A 604 1.86 -38.83 -20.69
CA THR A 604 2.75 -39.87 -21.21
C THR A 604 3.78 -39.23 -22.14
N GLY A 605 5.08 -39.43 -21.86
CA GLY A 605 6.16 -38.88 -22.70
C GLY A 605 6.17 -37.35 -22.84
N GLY A 606 5.57 -36.61 -21.91
CA GLY A 606 5.59 -35.14 -21.87
C GLY A 606 4.55 -34.48 -22.77
N GLY A 607 3.48 -35.20 -23.13
CA GLY A 607 2.31 -34.65 -23.83
C GLY A 607 1.05 -35.44 -23.49
N PHE A 608 -0.11 -34.88 -23.84
CA PHE A 608 -1.36 -35.64 -23.85
C PHE A 608 -1.46 -36.48 -25.10
N SER A 609 -1.95 -37.72 -24.97
CA SER A 609 -2.37 -38.49 -26.13
C SER A 609 -3.76 -38.01 -26.59
N THR A 610 -3.94 -37.77 -27.89
CA THR A 610 -5.26 -37.50 -28.48
C THR A 610 -6.24 -38.66 -28.32
N ASP A 611 -5.74 -39.86 -27.99
CA ASP A 611 -6.57 -41.03 -27.66
C ASP A 611 -7.20 -40.93 -26.27
N VAL A 612 -6.75 -39.98 -25.44
CA VAL A 612 -7.12 -39.83 -24.02
C VAL A 612 -7.87 -38.51 -23.78
N THR A 613 -7.53 -37.41 -24.47
CA THR A 613 -8.18 -36.10 -24.33
C THR A 613 -8.58 -35.50 -25.66
N ALA A 614 -9.87 -35.18 -25.82
CA ALA A 614 -10.35 -34.43 -26.97
C ALA A 614 -9.99 -32.94 -26.81
N PRO A 615 -9.42 -32.28 -27.85
CA PRO A 615 -9.25 -30.84 -27.85
C PRO A 615 -10.59 -30.14 -27.64
N VAL A 616 -10.57 -29.06 -26.85
CA VAL A 616 -11.76 -28.26 -26.53
C VAL A 616 -11.66 -26.93 -27.25
N THR A 617 -12.67 -26.57 -28.05
CA THR A 617 -12.72 -25.26 -28.70
C THR A 617 -13.77 -24.39 -28.01
N ILE A 618 -13.32 -23.27 -27.45
CA ILE A 618 -14.21 -22.27 -26.86
C ILE A 618 -14.43 -21.17 -27.87
N HIS A 619 -15.68 -20.76 -28.03
CA HIS A 619 -16.10 -19.60 -28.82
C HIS A 619 -16.45 -18.45 -27.86
N PRO A 620 -15.49 -17.56 -27.52
CA PRO A 620 -15.79 -16.45 -26.62
C PRO A 620 -16.84 -15.54 -27.24
N ARG A 621 -17.69 -14.92 -26.40
CA ARG A 621 -18.70 -13.95 -26.86
C ARG A 621 -18.10 -12.85 -27.72
N ASN A 622 -16.90 -12.39 -27.34
CA ASN A 622 -16.14 -11.34 -28.03
C ASN A 622 -14.72 -11.87 -28.35
N GLY A 623 -14.53 -12.46 -29.52
CA GLY A 623 -13.20 -12.88 -29.98
C GLY A 623 -13.22 -14.08 -30.93
N PRO A 624 -12.04 -14.44 -31.49
CA PRO A 624 -11.91 -15.65 -32.28
C PRO A 624 -12.05 -16.89 -31.39
N ALA A 625 -12.56 -17.97 -31.99
CA ALA A 625 -12.55 -19.28 -31.35
C ALA A 625 -11.12 -19.67 -30.96
N LYS A 626 -10.96 -20.27 -29.79
CA LYS A 626 -9.66 -20.73 -29.28
C LYS A 626 -9.74 -22.20 -28.93
N THR A 627 -8.86 -22.98 -29.54
CA THR A 627 -8.72 -24.42 -29.29
C THR A 627 -7.65 -24.66 -28.23
N TYR A 628 -8.02 -25.50 -27.27
CA TYR A 628 -7.20 -25.95 -26.15
C TYR A 628 -6.95 -27.44 -26.32
N THR A 629 -5.72 -27.88 -26.09
CA THR A 629 -5.29 -29.26 -26.37
C THR A 629 -4.87 -30.00 -25.12
N GLY A 630 -4.73 -29.29 -23.99
CA GLY A 630 -4.13 -29.82 -22.78
C GLY A 630 -2.62 -30.05 -22.89
N ASP A 631 -1.95 -29.86 -24.04
CA ASP A 631 -0.51 -30.12 -24.14
C ASP A 631 0.29 -29.20 -23.19
N PRO A 632 1.04 -29.74 -22.19
CA PRO A 632 1.83 -28.95 -21.26
C PRO A 632 2.88 -28.07 -21.95
N LYS A 633 3.34 -28.41 -23.15
CA LYS A 633 4.25 -27.56 -23.94
C LYS A 633 3.64 -26.21 -24.30
N GLY A 634 2.31 -26.12 -24.35
CA GLY A 634 1.59 -24.86 -24.49
C GLY A 634 1.84 -23.89 -23.34
N TYR A 635 2.25 -24.39 -22.18
CA TYR A 635 2.43 -23.63 -20.93
C TYR A 635 3.90 -23.47 -20.53
N ILE A 636 4.78 -24.32 -21.06
CA ILE A 636 6.23 -24.25 -20.85
C ILE A 636 6.84 -23.30 -21.89
N LYS A 637 7.01 -22.02 -21.54
CA LYS A 637 7.53 -20.99 -22.47
C LYS A 637 9.07 -20.91 -22.47
N ALA A 638 9.70 -21.32 -21.38
CA ALA A 638 11.15 -21.37 -21.21
C ALA A 638 11.53 -22.57 -20.31
N PRO A 639 12.83 -22.95 -20.23
CA PRO A 639 13.28 -24.01 -19.32
C PRO A 639 12.89 -23.78 -17.86
N ALA A 640 12.77 -22.52 -17.43
CA ALA A 640 12.34 -22.15 -16.08
C ALA A 640 10.83 -22.34 -15.82
N ASP A 641 10.01 -22.55 -16.86
CA ASP A 641 8.58 -22.88 -16.75
C ASP A 641 8.36 -24.40 -16.76
N ASN A 642 9.40 -25.19 -17.05
CA ASN A 642 9.25 -26.61 -17.27
C ASN A 642 8.93 -27.33 -15.96
N PHE A 643 7.67 -27.73 -15.80
CA PHE A 643 7.17 -28.50 -14.65
C PHE A 643 7.22 -30.03 -14.87
N LEU A 644 7.85 -30.49 -15.96
CA LEU A 644 7.98 -31.91 -16.30
C LEU A 644 9.40 -32.45 -15.99
N THR A 645 9.46 -33.71 -15.59
CA THR A 645 10.70 -34.49 -15.50
C THR A 645 11.24 -34.83 -16.89
N SER A 646 12.48 -35.33 -16.97
CA SER A 646 13.05 -35.85 -18.23
C SER A 646 12.27 -37.04 -18.80
N GLY A 647 11.49 -37.76 -17.98
CA GLY A 647 10.60 -38.83 -18.41
C GLY A 647 9.25 -38.34 -18.93
N GLY A 648 8.98 -37.02 -18.90
CA GLY A 648 7.73 -36.44 -19.36
C GLY A 648 6.56 -36.59 -18.39
N THR A 649 6.83 -36.93 -17.12
CA THR A 649 5.86 -36.89 -16.02
C THR A 649 5.93 -35.56 -15.30
N VAL A 650 4.88 -35.17 -14.58
CA VAL A 650 4.91 -33.96 -13.74
C VAL A 650 5.91 -34.14 -12.60
N MET A 651 6.65 -33.07 -12.30
CA MET A 651 7.52 -33.03 -11.13
C MET A 651 6.71 -33.05 -9.84
N ASP A 652 7.34 -33.51 -8.77
CA ASP A 652 6.83 -33.31 -7.43
C ASP A 652 6.59 -31.81 -7.18
N ILE A 653 5.37 -31.42 -6.79
CA ILE A 653 4.99 -30.00 -6.67
C ILE A 653 5.86 -29.30 -5.62
N ASP A 654 6.25 -30.01 -4.56
CA ASP A 654 7.14 -29.49 -3.52
C ASP A 654 8.57 -29.20 -4.03
N LYS A 655 8.92 -29.76 -5.19
CA LYS A 655 10.21 -29.52 -5.88
C LYS A 655 10.12 -28.50 -7.00
N MET A 656 8.91 -28.05 -7.34
CA MET A 656 8.72 -27.00 -8.33
C MET A 656 9.12 -25.65 -7.76
N THR A 657 9.85 -24.87 -8.57
CA THR A 657 9.99 -23.43 -8.34
C THR A 657 8.63 -22.73 -8.49
N PRO A 658 8.43 -21.52 -7.93
CA PRO A 658 7.18 -20.77 -8.09
C PRO A 658 6.74 -20.65 -9.54
N ARG A 659 7.67 -20.29 -10.43
CA ARG A 659 7.42 -20.16 -11.87
C ARG A 659 6.95 -21.47 -12.52
N GLN A 660 7.51 -22.61 -12.13
CA GLN A 660 7.06 -23.93 -12.58
C GLN A 660 5.66 -24.25 -12.04
N ARG A 661 5.36 -23.91 -10.77
CA ARG A 661 4.02 -24.05 -10.20
C ARG A 661 3.01 -23.21 -10.96
N THR A 662 3.32 -21.96 -11.30
CA THR A 662 2.43 -21.09 -12.07
C THR A 662 2.15 -21.65 -13.46
N ALA A 663 3.18 -22.14 -14.17
CA ALA A 663 3.00 -22.81 -15.46
C ALA A 663 2.15 -24.08 -15.34
N TYR A 664 2.37 -24.88 -14.30
CA TYR A 664 1.60 -26.08 -13.99
C TYR A 664 0.14 -25.75 -13.63
N THR A 665 -0.12 -24.71 -12.84
CA THR A 665 -1.47 -24.22 -12.53
C THR A 665 -2.20 -23.79 -13.81
N ASN A 666 -1.53 -23.03 -14.68
CA ASN A 666 -2.11 -22.59 -15.95
C ASN A 666 -2.47 -23.78 -16.86
N TRP A 667 -1.66 -24.84 -16.82
CA TRP A 667 -1.94 -26.10 -17.51
C TRP A 667 -3.14 -26.83 -16.91
N LEU A 668 -3.23 -26.95 -15.58
CA LEU A 668 -4.39 -27.54 -14.89
C LEU A 668 -5.69 -26.79 -15.21
N MET A 669 -5.63 -25.48 -15.45
CA MET A 669 -6.79 -24.67 -15.85
C MET A 669 -7.12 -24.75 -17.36
N ASP A 670 -6.38 -25.53 -18.16
CA ASP A 670 -6.68 -25.75 -19.58
C ASP A 670 -8.06 -26.43 -19.72
N PRO A 671 -8.99 -25.87 -20.53
CA PRO A 671 -10.31 -26.45 -20.74
C PRO A 671 -10.33 -27.92 -21.19
N ALA A 672 -9.32 -28.39 -21.94
CA ALA A 672 -9.19 -29.79 -22.33
C ALA A 672 -8.71 -30.68 -21.18
N VAL A 673 -7.89 -30.15 -20.26
CA VAL A 673 -7.51 -30.85 -19.02
C VAL A 673 -8.73 -30.95 -18.10
N VAL A 674 -9.43 -29.83 -17.89
CA VAL A 674 -10.68 -29.77 -17.10
C VAL A 674 -11.71 -30.78 -17.61
N ASN A 675 -12.03 -30.72 -18.92
CA ASN A 675 -13.00 -31.60 -19.54
C ASN A 675 -12.65 -33.08 -19.37
N HIS A 676 -11.36 -33.41 -19.35
CA HIS A 676 -10.92 -34.76 -19.13
C HIS A 676 -11.10 -35.24 -17.69
N VAL A 677 -10.63 -34.44 -16.72
CA VAL A 677 -10.73 -34.79 -15.29
C VAL A 677 -12.20 -35.01 -14.91
N ASP A 678 -13.10 -34.14 -15.37
CA ASP A 678 -14.54 -34.27 -15.10
C ASP A 678 -15.16 -35.53 -15.73
N SER A 679 -14.80 -35.85 -16.98
CA SER A 679 -15.30 -37.04 -17.70
C SER A 679 -14.96 -38.39 -17.05
N ARG A 680 -14.00 -38.42 -16.10
CA ARG A 680 -13.60 -39.62 -15.35
C ARG A 680 -14.33 -39.82 -14.03
N GLY A 681 -15.36 -39.02 -13.75
CA GLY A 681 -16.16 -39.16 -12.54
C GLY A 681 -15.64 -38.35 -11.36
N PHE A 682 -14.61 -37.51 -11.55
CA PHE A 682 -14.42 -36.34 -10.72
C PHE A 682 -15.49 -35.32 -11.11
N THR A 683 -16.78 -35.64 -10.89
CA THR A 683 -17.83 -34.70 -11.23
C THR A 683 -17.71 -33.52 -10.29
N GLN A 684 -17.13 -32.43 -10.78
CA GLN A 684 -17.19 -31.12 -10.11
C GLN A 684 -18.67 -30.79 -9.83
N GLY A 685 -19.56 -31.30 -10.68
CA GLY A 685 -20.99 -31.40 -10.45
C GLY A 685 -21.40 -31.97 -9.08
N GLN A 686 -20.92 -33.12 -8.61
CA GLN A 686 -21.43 -33.70 -7.35
C GLN A 686 -20.83 -33.09 -6.08
N GLN A 687 -19.58 -32.61 -6.12
CA GLN A 687 -18.98 -31.90 -4.97
C GLN A 687 -19.47 -30.44 -4.87
N PHE A 688 -19.89 -29.82 -5.98
CA PHE A 688 -20.21 -28.38 -6.04
C PHE A 688 -21.63 -28.02 -6.56
N GLN A 689 -22.44 -28.93 -7.14
CA GLN A 689 -23.85 -28.64 -7.52
C GLN A 689 -24.77 -28.48 -6.32
N HIS A 690 -24.41 -29.02 -5.15
CA HIS A 690 -25.08 -28.69 -3.89
C HIS A 690 -24.87 -27.22 -3.46
N LEU A 691 -24.15 -26.42 -4.24
CA LEU A 691 -23.95 -24.97 -4.06
C LEU A 691 -24.72 -24.14 -5.11
N ALA A 692 -25.42 -24.78 -6.06
CA ALA A 692 -26.08 -24.13 -7.20
C ALA A 692 -27.61 -24.18 -7.15
N GLU A 693 -28.19 -24.92 -6.21
CA GLU A 693 -29.61 -24.95 -5.86
C GLU A 693 -29.82 -24.37 -4.47
#